data_AF-A0A8H5GAL3-F1
#
_entry.id   AF-A0A8H5GAL3-F1
#
_cell.length_a   1.000
_cell.length_b   1.000
_cell.length_c   1.000
_cell.angle_alpha   90.00
_cell.angle_beta   90.00
_cell.angle_gamma   90.00
#
_symmetry.space_group_name_H-M   'P 1'
#
loop_
_entity.id
_entity.type
_entity.pdbx_description
1 polymer ?
#
loop_
_entity_poly.entity_id
_entity_poly.type
_entity_poly.pdbx_seq_one_letter_code
_entity_poly.pdbx_strand_id
1 'polypeptide(L)'
;MLSPTYLGHTPLSIAIKAMTSNQAPFFNDFVVHKRTYLASVIVSFGAMSLGYDTGVASGVVVLPSFLYSVTGTTTLSPAAKADLSSNVVSILFLGAFVAAIVALPVTLRFGPRIALALAGIVFTTGAIVQIVTEHSLAAVYVGRVLSGFGIGMISNAANSYIAEISPAHIRGKTGTMFQMFLVIGSIISFFTVYGVSKNLPGVPSSIQWRLAFGLQMPGSLLMLSGLAFIPESPRWLAYRGNVEKATSVISWLRQLPETDLQVTHEIAEIIASINEEREASQGLTIKEIFCKGYRDRFMFSTSVVVFFMFTGQNSILYYGPIIFASIGYGTNAGLLASGLFGVIKVACTPLFAIFFADRFGRKTLLQVGNILKAGVLFTFAGLTSSKIDPHSARGNAAAAMLYLYMVFYSFSYGPLIWIMISEPFDNKTRQWGVMYAVALTWILNYAISKITPIGINNIGYKFWIVIGILNLLAFAGTWVLPETQGKTLEEMDIIFSKTTPVVREANIEKALGHKVNETANSYSKHEDSLAVVPTATCVEHDVLIIGGGLVGLTLAQGLRKRGIKATVFERDIDRDGRTQGYAITFHWALECLEQMYPKDIFDRLDDTSVDPNLSFDEGHFLVIDGRNCVPILDIPPSKRRIRANRSKFRKLILERLDVVYEKRFRSYEIIPDGVIARFEDGSSFKGSFLVGCDGNNSLVRRQLVGEEKAALKPCGITMGGVVQYFTPEQAKPYRDIDPLLFQTIHPETRNYIWYSVQDVSDDGKTIAVLTMVSHPILDPTDELSKNATSKQVIADIKKRAEGFAEPMFSLLNNIDENLPATRIHLADWIPVPYNSQGRVALAGDAAGPMTMFRGEAVNHGSLDAMLLCDVLTKHTRGKIDITEGIEKYEAEIRARRMVATPLSRQAAIDAHLPGGFPPDSPLVTQRAAPDIASTVIEA
;
A
#
# COMPACT_ATOMS: atom_id res chain seq x y z
N MET A 1 5.13 -56.74 18.33
CA MET A 1 6.38 -56.14 18.83
C MET A 1 6.68 -54.90 17.99
N LEU A 2 6.83 -53.77 18.66
CA LEU A 2 6.97 -52.42 18.10
C LEU A 2 8.32 -52.20 17.38
N SER A 3 8.31 -51.38 16.33
CA SER A 3 9.47 -50.76 15.67
C SER A 3 8.98 -49.59 14.79
N PRO A 4 9.74 -48.49 14.57
CA PRO A 4 9.91 -47.42 15.53
C PRO A 4 9.66 -46.00 14.94
N THR A 5 9.11 -45.12 15.77
CA THR A 5 9.36 -43.66 15.89
C THR A 5 9.38 -42.75 14.64
N TYR A 6 8.31 -41.96 14.57
CA TYR A 6 8.29 -40.56 14.13
C TYR A 6 9.41 -39.73 14.79
N LEU A 7 10.22 -39.04 13.98
CA LEU A 7 11.08 -37.93 14.41
C LEU A 7 11.10 -36.82 13.34
N GLY A 8 10.36 -35.75 13.64
CA GLY A 8 10.71 -34.35 13.42
C GLY A 8 11.09 -33.87 12.01
N HIS A 9 10.11 -33.39 11.25
CA HIS A 9 10.38 -32.32 10.28
C HIS A 9 10.48 -30.98 11.03
N THR A 10 11.70 -30.48 11.20
CA THR A 10 11.97 -29.17 11.81
C THR A 10 11.36 -28.01 10.99
N PRO A 11 10.96 -26.89 11.61
CA PRO A 11 10.43 -25.69 10.94
C PRO A 11 11.31 -25.14 9.79
N LEU A 12 12.62 -25.45 9.81
CA LEU A 12 13.57 -25.06 8.79
C LEU A 12 13.34 -25.74 7.43
N SER A 13 12.85 -26.99 7.40
CA SER A 13 12.61 -27.71 6.13
C SER A 13 11.35 -27.22 5.40
N ILE A 14 10.36 -26.75 6.16
CA ILE A 14 9.14 -26.10 5.64
C ILE A 14 9.49 -24.69 5.12
N ALA A 15 10.34 -23.94 5.85
CA ALA A 15 10.84 -22.65 5.38
C ALA A 15 11.69 -22.77 4.10
N ILE A 16 12.53 -23.80 3.98
CA ILE A 16 13.32 -24.06 2.76
C ILE A 16 12.41 -24.49 1.60
N LYS A 17 11.40 -25.34 1.84
CA LYS A 17 10.42 -25.72 0.80
C LYS A 17 9.58 -24.54 0.30
N ALA A 18 9.14 -23.67 1.21
CA ALA A 18 8.43 -22.43 0.87
C ALA A 18 9.33 -21.41 0.15
N MET A 19 10.65 -21.40 0.41
CA MET A 19 11.61 -20.61 -0.35
C MET A 19 11.87 -21.17 -1.75
N THR A 20 11.84 -22.50 -1.94
CA THR A 20 12.08 -23.14 -3.24
C THR A 20 10.86 -23.14 -4.17
N SER A 21 9.62 -23.14 -3.64
CA SER A 21 8.40 -23.08 -4.48
C SER A 21 8.14 -21.69 -5.08
N ASN A 22 8.87 -20.66 -4.64
CA ASN A 22 8.79 -19.27 -5.11
C ASN A 22 9.97 -18.85 -6.00
N GLN A 23 10.80 -19.79 -6.49
CA GLN A 23 11.95 -19.44 -7.34
C GLN A 23 11.61 -19.25 -8.84
N ALA A 24 10.44 -19.73 -9.29
CA ALA A 24 9.95 -19.45 -10.65
C ALA A 24 9.62 -17.97 -10.93
N PRO A 25 9.01 -17.18 -10.01
CA PRO A 25 8.71 -15.76 -10.28
C PRO A 25 9.94 -14.83 -10.33
N PHE A 26 10.99 -15.03 -9.53
CA PHE A 26 12.15 -14.13 -9.54
C PHE A 26 12.97 -14.20 -10.84
N PHE A 27 13.20 -15.41 -11.37
CA PHE A 27 13.90 -15.57 -12.63
C PHE A 27 13.12 -14.99 -13.80
N ASN A 28 11.80 -15.16 -13.80
CA ASN A 28 10.95 -14.59 -14.84
C ASN A 28 10.96 -13.04 -14.77
N ASP A 29 10.84 -12.46 -13.57
CA ASP A 29 10.97 -11.00 -13.34
C ASP A 29 12.33 -10.45 -13.82
N PHE A 30 13.42 -11.16 -13.52
CA PHE A 30 14.77 -10.77 -13.92
C PHE A 30 14.93 -10.79 -15.44
N VAL A 31 14.41 -11.81 -16.12
CA VAL A 31 14.49 -11.92 -17.59
C VAL A 31 13.69 -10.82 -18.27
N VAL A 32 12.48 -10.54 -17.78
CA VAL A 32 11.59 -9.49 -18.32
C VAL A 32 12.19 -8.09 -18.11
N HIS A 33 12.77 -7.82 -16.94
CA HIS A 33 13.28 -6.48 -16.59
C HIS A 33 14.81 -6.36 -16.58
N LYS A 34 15.53 -7.22 -17.31
CA LYS A 34 17.01 -7.30 -17.27
C LYS A 34 17.73 -5.97 -17.46
N ARG A 35 17.22 -5.07 -18.32
CA ARG A 35 17.81 -3.74 -18.56
C ARG A 35 17.66 -2.80 -17.37
N THR A 36 16.54 -2.89 -16.65
CA THR A 36 16.30 -2.12 -15.41
C THR A 36 17.22 -2.62 -14.28
N TYR A 37 17.36 -3.94 -14.13
CA TYR A 37 18.31 -4.53 -13.18
C TYR A 37 19.77 -4.17 -13.52
N LEU A 38 20.16 -4.24 -14.80
CA LEU A 38 21.50 -3.86 -15.25
C LEU A 38 21.82 -2.40 -14.91
N ALA A 39 20.91 -1.48 -15.22
CA ALA A 39 21.09 -0.06 -14.89
C ALA A 39 21.18 0.17 -13.37
N SER A 40 20.37 -0.56 -12.58
CA SER A 40 20.41 -0.50 -11.12
C SER A 40 21.74 -1.01 -10.55
N VAL A 41 22.30 -2.09 -11.12
CA VAL A 41 23.62 -2.63 -10.74
C VAL A 41 24.74 -1.63 -11.05
N ILE A 42 24.73 -1.03 -12.25
CA ILE A 42 25.73 -0.05 -12.67
C ILE A 42 25.78 1.13 -11.69
N VAL A 43 24.61 1.67 -11.34
CA VAL A 43 24.51 2.79 -10.39
C VAL A 43 24.87 2.36 -8.97
N SER A 44 24.57 1.11 -8.58
CA SER A 44 24.90 0.57 -7.26
C SER A 44 26.41 0.41 -7.01
N PHE A 45 27.26 0.38 -8.03
CA PHE A 45 28.72 0.46 -7.84
C PHE A 45 29.18 1.78 -7.19
N GLY A 46 28.40 2.87 -7.32
CA GLY A 46 28.59 4.08 -6.53
C GLY A 46 28.40 3.82 -5.03
N ALA A 47 27.36 3.07 -4.66
CA ALA A 47 27.11 2.65 -3.28
C ALA A 47 28.25 1.79 -2.72
N MET A 48 28.79 0.90 -3.55
CA MET A 48 29.96 0.10 -3.20
C MET A 48 31.18 0.97 -2.89
N SER A 49 31.39 2.06 -3.63
CA SER A 49 32.47 3.01 -3.38
C SER A 49 32.31 3.72 -2.03
N LEU A 50 31.09 4.14 -1.70
CA LEU A 50 30.73 4.70 -0.39
C LEU A 50 30.98 3.68 0.75
N GLY A 51 30.54 2.44 0.56
CA GLY A 51 30.77 1.35 1.50
C GLY A 51 32.25 1.06 1.72
N TYR A 52 33.01 1.03 0.62
CA TYR A 52 34.45 0.79 0.67
C TYR A 52 35.18 1.90 1.43
N ASP A 53 34.89 3.17 1.12
CA ASP A 53 35.54 4.30 1.79
C ASP A 53 35.24 4.31 3.31
N THR A 54 34.00 4.00 3.66
CA THR A 54 33.57 3.82 5.06
C THR A 54 34.42 2.79 5.80
N GLY A 55 34.71 1.64 5.18
CA GLY A 55 35.53 0.59 5.78
C GLY A 55 37.03 0.91 5.79
N VAL A 56 37.54 1.62 4.79
CA VAL A 56 38.99 1.71 4.56
C VAL A 56 39.61 2.70 5.52
N ALA A 57 38.90 3.80 5.78
CA ALA A 57 39.29 4.79 6.77
C ALA A 57 39.45 4.17 8.16
N SER A 58 38.53 3.27 8.54
CA SER A 58 38.53 2.57 9.84
C SER A 58 39.81 1.77 10.08
N GLY A 59 40.31 1.08 9.04
CA GLY A 59 41.52 0.29 9.13
C GLY A 59 42.81 1.08 8.92
N VAL A 60 42.83 2.01 7.96
CA VAL A 60 44.07 2.74 7.59
C VAL A 60 44.60 3.58 8.74
N VAL A 61 43.72 4.25 9.51
CA VAL A 61 44.15 5.12 10.62
C VAL A 61 44.82 4.38 11.78
N VAL A 62 44.73 3.05 11.84
CA VAL A 62 45.43 2.23 12.85
C VAL A 62 46.72 1.60 12.33
N LEU A 63 47.05 1.75 11.05
CA LEU A 63 48.27 1.20 10.47
C LEU A 63 49.50 2.02 10.90
N PRO A 64 50.58 1.38 11.39
CA PRO A 64 51.83 2.07 11.69
C PRO A 64 52.46 2.76 10.47
N SER A 65 52.33 2.16 9.29
CA SER A 65 52.82 2.71 8.01
C SER A 65 52.15 4.04 7.66
N PHE A 66 50.84 4.17 7.92
CA PHE A 66 50.10 5.41 7.71
C PHE A 66 50.56 6.51 8.68
N LEU A 67 50.65 6.20 9.98
CA LEU A 67 51.12 7.14 11.00
C LEU A 67 52.51 7.69 10.67
N TYR A 68 53.44 6.79 10.31
CA TYR A 68 54.79 7.17 9.90
C TYR A 68 54.80 8.08 8.67
N SER A 69 53.98 7.76 7.67
CA SER A 69 53.91 8.53 6.42
C SER A 69 53.44 9.97 6.66
N VAL A 70 52.41 10.17 7.50
CA VAL A 70 51.78 11.49 7.70
C VAL A 70 52.35 12.31 8.87
N THR A 71 53.08 11.69 9.80
CA THR A 71 53.64 12.38 10.98
C THR A 71 55.16 12.25 11.15
N GLY A 72 55.81 11.39 10.36
CA GLY A 72 57.23 11.07 10.51
C GLY A 72 57.56 10.14 11.69
N THR A 73 56.55 9.72 12.47
CA THR A 73 56.71 8.82 13.62
C THR A 73 55.60 7.75 13.66
N THR A 74 55.90 6.60 14.26
CA THR A 74 54.92 5.55 14.52
C THR A 74 54.25 5.68 15.89
N THR A 75 54.77 6.57 16.74
CA THR A 75 54.32 6.79 18.11
C THR A 75 53.87 8.24 18.31
N LEU A 76 52.63 8.39 18.78
CA LEU A 76 52.00 9.66 19.12
C LEU A 76 51.40 9.55 20.53
N SER A 77 51.19 10.68 21.20
CA SER A 77 50.40 10.69 22.43
C SER A 77 48.99 10.16 22.15
N PRO A 78 48.32 9.50 23.12
CA PRO A 78 46.97 8.97 22.91
C PRO A 78 45.98 10.04 22.41
N ALA A 79 46.09 11.27 22.92
CA ALA A 79 45.30 12.42 22.48
C ALA A 79 45.60 12.81 21.02
N ALA A 80 46.88 12.92 20.63
CA ALA A 80 47.26 13.26 19.25
C ALA A 80 46.86 12.17 18.24
N LYS A 81 46.97 10.89 18.64
CA LYS A 81 46.50 9.76 17.82
C LYS A 81 44.98 9.80 17.65
N ALA A 82 44.23 10.04 18.73
CA ALA A 82 42.78 10.18 18.67
C ALA A 82 42.37 11.35 17.77
N ASP A 83 43.04 12.50 17.89
CA ASP A 83 42.75 13.68 17.06
C ASP A 83 43.05 13.42 15.57
N LEU A 84 44.21 12.85 15.26
CA LEU A 84 44.58 12.49 13.88
C LEU A 84 43.59 11.52 13.24
N SER A 85 43.30 10.39 13.91
CA SER A 85 42.33 9.40 13.41
C SER A 85 40.95 10.02 13.22
N SER A 86 40.54 10.87 14.17
CA SER A 86 39.25 11.56 14.09
C SER A 86 39.14 12.51 12.89
N ASN A 87 40.20 13.26 12.60
CA ASN A 87 40.24 14.21 11.50
C ASN A 87 40.21 13.50 10.14
N VAL A 88 41.02 12.45 9.97
CA VAL A 88 41.11 11.68 8.72
C VAL A 88 39.76 11.05 8.37
N VAL A 89 39.07 10.48 9.37
CA VAL A 89 37.76 9.85 9.16
C VAL A 89 36.66 10.90 8.97
N SER A 90 36.58 11.91 9.85
CA SER A 90 35.43 12.81 9.87
C SER A 90 35.39 13.79 8.69
N ILE A 91 36.53 14.30 8.22
CA ILE A 91 36.56 15.39 7.21
C ILE A 91 35.90 15.02 5.88
N LEU A 92 35.84 13.73 5.56
CA LEU A 92 35.09 13.20 4.42
C LEU A 92 33.60 13.57 4.49
N PHE A 93 33.00 13.47 5.68
CA PHE A 93 31.58 13.76 5.86
C PHE A 93 31.26 15.25 5.70
N LEU A 94 32.24 16.13 5.93
CA LEU A 94 32.08 17.55 5.64
C LEU A 94 31.98 17.79 4.12
N GLY A 95 32.81 17.11 3.32
CA GLY A 95 32.68 17.10 1.86
C GLY A 95 31.32 16.54 1.41
N ALA A 96 30.87 15.44 2.02
CA ALA A 96 29.58 14.82 1.73
C ALA A 96 28.38 15.72 2.09
N PHE A 97 28.48 16.47 3.20
CA PHE A 97 27.47 17.46 3.60
C PHE A 97 27.30 18.55 2.55
N VAL A 98 28.40 19.15 2.10
CA VAL A 98 28.36 20.20 1.06
C VAL A 98 27.81 19.62 -0.25
N ALA A 99 28.28 18.43 -0.64
CA ALA A 99 27.77 17.76 -1.83
C ALA A 99 26.29 17.41 -1.75
N ALA A 100 25.76 17.02 -0.59
CA ALA A 100 24.35 16.71 -0.45
C ALA A 100 23.45 17.91 -0.78
N ILE A 101 23.89 19.13 -0.44
CA ILE A 101 23.20 20.38 -0.77
C ILE A 101 23.33 20.70 -2.27
N VAL A 102 24.51 20.48 -2.85
CA VAL A 102 24.79 20.75 -4.27
C VAL A 102 24.17 19.69 -5.20
N ALA A 103 23.92 18.48 -4.71
CA ALA A 103 23.43 17.37 -5.53
C ALA A 103 22.06 17.66 -6.15
N LEU A 104 21.12 18.22 -5.40
CA LEU A 104 19.77 18.50 -5.88
C LEU A 104 19.74 19.45 -7.10
N PRO A 105 20.33 20.67 -7.06
CA PRO A 105 20.32 21.56 -8.21
C PRO A 105 21.07 20.99 -9.42
N VAL A 106 22.13 20.22 -9.20
CA VAL A 106 22.87 19.55 -10.30
C VAL A 106 21.99 18.50 -10.97
N THR A 107 21.34 17.64 -10.19
CA THR A 107 20.44 16.59 -10.70
C THR A 107 19.24 17.19 -11.44
N LEU A 108 18.62 18.24 -10.90
CA LEU A 108 17.50 18.93 -11.57
C LEU A 108 17.91 19.58 -12.89
N ARG A 109 19.09 20.19 -12.94
CA ARG A 109 19.56 20.93 -14.13
C ARG A 109 20.13 20.03 -15.22
N PHE A 110 20.93 19.04 -14.85
CA PHE A 110 21.72 18.23 -15.80
C PHE A 110 21.28 16.77 -15.90
N GLY A 111 20.43 16.30 -14.99
CA GLY A 111 19.97 14.91 -14.95
C GLY A 111 20.78 14.04 -13.98
N PRO A 112 20.16 12.98 -13.40
CA PRO A 112 20.84 12.09 -12.47
C PRO A 112 22.04 11.37 -13.07
N ARG A 113 22.02 10.97 -14.36
CA ARG A 113 23.15 10.28 -15.00
C ARG A 113 24.41 11.17 -15.03
N ILE A 114 24.25 12.44 -15.40
CA ILE A 114 25.36 13.40 -15.42
C ILE A 114 25.82 13.71 -14.00
N ALA A 115 24.90 13.86 -13.05
CA ALA A 115 25.24 14.07 -11.64
C ALA A 115 26.11 12.92 -11.10
N LEU A 116 25.74 11.67 -11.39
CA LEU A 116 26.52 10.48 -11.03
C LEU A 116 27.89 10.45 -11.71
N ALA A 117 27.99 10.88 -12.97
CA ALA A 117 29.26 10.96 -13.68
C ALA A 117 30.21 11.99 -13.05
N LEU A 118 29.71 13.19 -12.76
CA LEU A 118 30.49 14.21 -12.05
C LEU A 118 30.92 13.72 -10.67
N ALA A 119 30.02 13.06 -9.94
CA ALA A 119 30.30 12.50 -8.63
C ALA A 119 31.41 11.45 -8.66
N GLY A 120 31.37 10.53 -9.63
CA GLY A 120 32.41 9.51 -9.83
C GLY A 120 33.77 10.11 -10.19
N ILE A 121 33.80 11.16 -11.02
CA ILE A 121 35.05 11.85 -11.40
C ILE A 121 35.66 12.54 -10.18
N VAL A 122 34.86 13.28 -9.42
CA VAL A 122 35.32 13.98 -8.22
C VAL A 122 35.78 12.98 -7.15
N PHE A 123 35.04 11.88 -6.97
CA PHE A 123 35.42 10.81 -6.04
C PHE A 123 36.77 10.18 -6.39
N THR A 124 36.96 9.83 -7.67
CA THR A 124 38.17 9.19 -8.18
C THR A 124 39.35 10.15 -8.09
N THR A 125 39.15 11.42 -8.42
CA THR A 125 40.17 12.47 -8.25
C THR A 125 40.58 12.60 -6.79
N GLY A 126 39.61 12.61 -5.87
CA GLY A 126 39.88 12.60 -4.43
C GLY A 126 40.72 11.39 -4.00
N ALA A 127 40.38 10.20 -4.47
CA ALA A 127 41.15 8.98 -4.19
C ALA A 127 42.60 9.06 -4.69
N ILE A 128 42.81 9.59 -5.90
CA ILE A 128 44.15 9.82 -6.47
C ILE A 128 44.94 10.79 -5.59
N VAL A 129 44.35 11.93 -5.22
CA VAL A 129 45.02 12.94 -4.38
C VAL A 129 45.50 12.34 -3.05
N GLN A 130 44.74 11.43 -2.45
CA GLN A 130 45.13 10.78 -1.19
C GLN A 130 46.36 9.88 -1.33
N ILE A 131 46.56 9.22 -2.47
CA ILE A 131 47.62 8.22 -2.65
C ILE A 131 48.87 8.77 -3.34
N VAL A 132 48.80 9.92 -3.99
CA VAL A 132 49.92 10.49 -4.76
C VAL A 132 51.01 11.06 -3.85
N THR A 133 50.66 11.58 -2.69
CA THR A 133 51.62 12.23 -1.77
C THR A 133 51.95 11.35 -0.58
N GLU A 134 53.23 11.01 -0.39
CA GLU A 134 53.66 10.09 0.68
C GLU A 134 53.87 10.77 2.04
N HIS A 135 54.05 12.09 2.08
CA HIS A 135 54.36 12.85 3.30
C HIS A 135 53.50 14.11 3.48
N SER A 136 52.23 14.05 3.08
CA SER A 136 51.33 15.19 3.20
C SER A 136 50.00 14.81 3.81
N LEU A 137 49.84 15.12 5.10
CA LEU A 137 48.54 15.02 5.78
C LEU A 137 47.49 15.94 5.13
N ALA A 138 47.92 17.11 4.63
CA ALA A 138 47.05 18.06 3.95
C ALA A 138 46.46 17.47 2.67
N ALA A 139 47.25 16.75 1.88
CA ALA A 139 46.76 16.08 0.67
C ALA A 139 45.78 14.94 1.00
N VAL A 140 46.03 14.17 2.08
CA VAL A 140 45.05 13.19 2.57
C VAL A 140 43.73 13.89 2.93
N TYR A 141 43.77 15.01 3.65
CA TYR A 141 42.56 15.78 4.00
C TYR A 141 41.83 16.34 2.76
N VAL A 142 42.54 16.96 1.83
CA VAL A 142 41.94 17.48 0.58
C VAL A 142 41.31 16.35 -0.22
N GLY A 143 42.03 15.24 -0.39
CA GLY A 143 41.53 14.08 -1.11
C GLY A 143 40.33 13.43 -0.42
N ARG A 144 40.28 13.41 0.92
CA ARG A 144 39.12 12.94 1.71
C ARG A 144 37.90 13.85 1.53
N VAL A 145 38.10 15.18 1.49
CA VAL A 145 37.01 16.13 1.21
C VAL A 145 36.46 15.94 -0.21
N LEU A 146 37.32 15.79 -1.21
CA LEU A 146 36.92 15.52 -2.59
C LEU A 146 36.19 14.17 -2.73
N SER A 147 36.71 13.11 -2.12
CA SER A 147 36.01 11.81 -2.08
C SER A 147 34.67 11.91 -1.36
N GLY A 148 34.61 12.66 -0.26
CA GLY A 148 33.37 12.99 0.43
C GLY A 148 32.36 13.70 -0.46
N PHE A 149 32.80 14.67 -1.25
CA PHE A 149 31.95 15.37 -2.19
C PHE A 149 31.33 14.42 -3.22
N GLY A 150 32.14 13.53 -3.81
CA GLY A 150 31.64 12.50 -4.71
C GLY A 150 30.64 11.55 -4.04
N ILE A 151 30.92 11.09 -2.82
CA ILE A 151 30.02 10.23 -2.05
C ILE A 151 28.66 10.92 -1.79
N GLY A 152 28.67 12.18 -1.34
CA GLY A 152 27.44 12.92 -1.02
C GLY A 152 26.54 13.10 -2.25
N MET A 153 27.14 13.30 -3.43
CA MET A 153 26.40 13.34 -4.69
C MET A 153 25.85 11.96 -5.09
N ILE A 154 26.65 10.89 -4.98
CA ILE A 154 26.23 9.52 -5.27
C ILE A 154 25.03 9.12 -4.40
N SER A 155 25.07 9.39 -3.10
CA SER A 155 24.00 9.00 -2.16
C SER A 155 22.64 9.57 -2.53
N ASN A 156 22.58 10.76 -3.12
CA ASN A 156 21.34 11.37 -3.60
C ASN A 156 20.96 10.88 -5.00
N ALA A 157 21.85 11.04 -5.98
CA ALA A 157 21.51 10.82 -7.39
C ALA A 157 21.29 9.33 -7.74
N ALA A 158 21.95 8.41 -7.03
CA ALA A 158 21.82 6.98 -7.32
C ALA A 158 20.45 6.43 -6.95
N ASN A 159 19.96 6.76 -5.74
CA ASN A 159 18.67 6.30 -5.26
C ASN A 159 17.52 6.89 -6.07
N SER A 160 17.60 8.18 -6.45
CA SER A 160 16.60 8.80 -7.31
C SER A 160 16.57 8.15 -8.70
N TYR A 161 17.73 7.95 -9.32
CA TYR A 161 17.81 7.31 -10.63
C TYR A 161 17.23 5.89 -10.62
N ILE A 162 17.59 5.05 -9.64
CA ILE A 162 17.07 3.69 -9.51
C ILE A 162 15.53 3.70 -9.36
N ALA A 163 14.99 4.61 -8.55
CA ALA A 163 13.55 4.73 -8.35
C ALA A 163 12.81 5.18 -9.63
N GLU A 164 13.41 6.09 -10.39
CA GLU A 164 12.81 6.69 -11.60
C GLU A 164 12.80 5.74 -12.81
N ILE A 165 13.74 4.79 -12.91
CA ILE A 165 13.76 3.78 -13.99
C ILE A 165 12.95 2.52 -13.66
N SER A 166 12.68 2.29 -12.37
CA SER A 166 12.10 1.03 -11.88
C SER A 166 10.57 1.06 -11.87
N PRO A 167 9.92 0.03 -12.45
CA PRO A 167 8.48 -0.12 -12.36
C PRO A 167 8.07 -0.48 -10.92
N ALA A 168 6.84 -0.12 -10.55
CA ALA A 168 6.40 -0.13 -9.15
C ALA A 168 6.58 -1.49 -8.45
N HIS A 169 6.29 -2.60 -9.13
CA HIS A 169 6.34 -3.95 -8.56
C HIS A 169 7.75 -4.49 -8.28
N ILE A 170 8.79 -3.98 -8.95
CA ILE A 170 10.19 -4.36 -8.68
C ILE A 170 11.03 -3.25 -8.04
N ARG A 171 10.48 -2.04 -7.87
CA ARG A 171 11.20 -0.87 -7.32
C ARG A 171 11.85 -1.13 -5.96
N GLY A 172 11.19 -1.91 -5.10
CA GLY A 172 11.77 -2.33 -3.82
C GLY A 172 12.98 -3.25 -3.98
N LYS A 173 12.94 -4.18 -4.95
CA LYS A 173 14.03 -5.11 -5.25
C LYS A 173 15.25 -4.37 -5.80
N THR A 174 15.05 -3.49 -6.78
CA THR A 174 16.12 -2.69 -7.38
C THR A 174 16.69 -1.66 -6.41
N GLY A 175 15.87 -1.03 -5.58
CA GLY A 175 16.32 -0.14 -4.50
C GLY A 175 17.19 -0.86 -3.46
N THR A 176 16.85 -2.10 -3.10
CA THR A 176 17.64 -2.92 -2.16
C THR A 176 19.05 -3.23 -2.69
N MET A 177 19.25 -3.25 -4.02
CA MET A 177 20.58 -3.48 -4.61
C MET A 177 21.60 -2.43 -4.20
N PHE A 178 21.18 -1.15 -4.11
CA PHE A 178 22.04 -0.06 -3.66
C PHE A 178 22.61 -0.36 -2.27
N GLN A 179 21.74 -0.76 -1.34
CA GLN A 179 22.12 -1.11 0.02
C GLN A 179 23.04 -2.34 0.05
N MET A 180 22.75 -3.37 -0.75
CA MET A 180 23.59 -4.57 -0.82
C MET A 180 25.01 -4.25 -1.29
N PHE A 181 25.16 -3.44 -2.33
CA PHE A 181 26.48 -3.03 -2.83
C PHE A 181 27.26 -2.20 -1.81
N LEU A 182 26.58 -1.33 -1.06
CA LEU A 182 27.18 -0.58 0.04
C LEU A 182 27.77 -1.52 1.11
N VAL A 183 27.02 -2.53 1.55
CA VAL A 183 27.53 -3.46 2.57
C VAL A 183 28.63 -4.36 2.00
N ILE A 184 28.53 -4.80 0.74
CA ILE A 184 29.59 -5.54 0.04
C ILE A 184 30.88 -4.72 -0.03
N GLY A 185 30.79 -3.45 -0.42
CA GLY A 185 31.95 -2.54 -0.45
C GLY A 185 32.63 -2.42 0.92
N SER A 186 31.82 -2.33 1.98
CA SER A 186 32.32 -2.28 3.37
C SER A 186 33.10 -3.55 3.75
N ILE A 187 32.58 -4.73 3.40
CA ILE A 187 33.27 -6.02 3.62
C ILE A 187 34.60 -6.04 2.87
N ILE A 188 34.58 -5.77 1.56
CA ILE A 188 35.78 -5.81 0.71
C ILE A 188 36.85 -4.92 1.33
N SER A 189 36.47 -3.75 1.81
CA SER A 189 37.38 -2.80 2.44
C SER A 189 37.99 -3.30 3.74
N PHE A 190 37.21 -3.82 4.69
CA PHE A 190 37.75 -4.36 5.95
C PHE A 190 38.76 -5.49 5.70
N PHE A 191 38.43 -6.41 4.78
CA PHE A 191 39.33 -7.50 4.42
C PHE A 191 40.53 -7.02 3.59
N THR A 192 40.39 -5.96 2.79
CA THR A 192 41.52 -5.34 2.09
C THR A 192 42.52 -4.80 3.10
N VAL A 193 42.07 -4.01 4.08
CA VAL A 193 43.00 -3.43 5.07
C VAL A 193 43.67 -4.51 5.93
N TYR A 194 42.92 -5.55 6.31
CA TYR A 194 43.51 -6.73 6.97
C TYR A 194 44.55 -7.43 6.08
N GLY A 195 44.23 -7.64 4.80
CA GLY A 195 45.10 -8.30 3.84
C GLY A 195 46.40 -7.54 3.58
N VAL A 196 46.34 -6.22 3.39
CA VAL A 196 47.54 -5.39 3.20
C VAL A 196 48.38 -5.31 4.48
N SER A 197 47.74 -5.22 5.66
CA SER A 197 48.44 -5.20 6.94
C SER A 197 49.24 -6.48 7.21
N LYS A 198 48.73 -7.63 6.73
CA LYS A 198 49.36 -8.93 6.92
C LYS A 198 50.43 -9.26 5.87
N ASN A 199 50.17 -8.93 4.60
CA ASN A 199 50.94 -9.48 3.48
C ASN A 199 51.88 -8.47 2.80
N LEU A 200 51.75 -7.17 3.07
CA LEU A 200 52.60 -6.14 2.46
C LEU A 200 53.59 -5.55 3.46
N PRO A 201 54.76 -5.07 3.00
CA PRO A 201 55.75 -4.46 3.88
C PRO A 201 55.19 -3.22 4.57
N GLY A 202 55.38 -3.15 5.90
CA GLY A 202 55.01 -2.00 6.73
C GLY A 202 56.05 -0.89 6.70
N VAL A 203 56.25 -0.21 7.83
CA VAL A 203 57.20 0.92 7.97
C VAL A 203 58.62 0.52 7.51
N PRO A 204 59.31 1.35 6.68
CA PRO A 204 58.93 2.70 6.23
C PRO A 204 58.08 2.75 4.95
N SER A 205 57.70 1.61 4.37
CA SER A 205 56.91 1.55 3.14
C SER A 205 55.49 2.13 3.32
N SER A 206 55.09 2.97 2.38
CA SER A 206 53.75 3.58 2.30
C SER A 206 52.73 2.68 1.57
N ILE A 207 53.16 1.53 1.03
CA ILE A 207 52.33 0.71 0.11
C ILE A 207 51.06 0.17 0.76
N GLN A 208 51.10 -0.19 2.05
CA GLN A 208 49.94 -0.77 2.77
C GLN A 208 48.72 0.15 2.71
N TRP A 209 48.87 1.40 3.14
CA TRP A 209 47.75 2.34 3.21
C TRP A 209 47.41 2.94 1.84
N ARG A 210 48.40 3.14 0.97
CA ARG A 210 48.18 3.65 -0.40
C ARG A 210 47.40 2.67 -1.26
N LEU A 211 47.72 1.38 -1.18
CA LEU A 211 46.95 0.36 -1.91
C LEU A 211 45.53 0.27 -1.35
N ALA A 212 45.37 0.32 -0.03
CA ALA A 212 44.05 0.32 0.60
C ALA A 212 43.18 1.49 0.11
N PHE A 213 43.68 2.74 0.16
CA PHE A 213 42.92 3.87 -0.39
C PHE A 213 42.79 3.79 -1.93
N GLY A 214 43.80 3.30 -2.65
CA GLY A 214 43.73 3.20 -4.12
C GLY A 214 42.64 2.24 -4.60
N LEU A 215 42.39 1.16 -3.85
CA LEU A 215 41.35 0.18 -4.14
C LEU A 215 39.92 0.67 -3.88
N GLN A 216 39.73 1.94 -3.51
CA GLN A 216 38.40 2.55 -3.50
C GLN A 216 37.92 2.99 -4.90
N MET A 217 38.84 3.21 -5.85
CA MET A 217 38.53 3.67 -7.22
C MET A 217 37.78 2.66 -8.12
N PRO A 218 37.99 1.33 -8.04
CA PRO A 218 37.32 0.38 -8.93
C PRO A 218 35.80 0.52 -8.94
N GLY A 219 35.17 0.73 -7.79
CA GLY A 219 33.72 0.94 -7.72
C GLY A 219 33.26 2.17 -8.50
N SER A 220 33.95 3.31 -8.33
CA SER A 220 33.57 4.54 -9.03
C SER A 220 33.87 4.45 -10.52
N LEU A 221 34.97 3.79 -10.91
CA LEU A 221 35.32 3.58 -12.32
C LEU A 221 34.34 2.63 -13.03
N LEU A 222 33.90 1.55 -12.37
CA LEU A 222 32.86 0.65 -12.89
C LEU A 222 31.52 1.37 -13.06
N MET A 223 31.14 2.20 -12.09
CA MET A 223 29.98 3.08 -12.24
C MET A 223 30.16 4.03 -13.43
N LEU A 224 31.25 4.81 -13.48
CA LEU A 224 31.52 5.80 -14.53
C LEU A 224 31.50 5.21 -15.94
N SER A 225 32.19 4.08 -16.14
CA SER A 225 32.19 3.37 -17.42
C SER A 225 30.81 2.81 -17.76
N GLY A 226 30.10 2.25 -16.78
CA GLY A 226 28.74 1.74 -16.95
C GLY A 226 27.71 2.82 -17.31
N LEU A 227 27.86 4.04 -16.79
CA LEU A 227 26.94 5.16 -17.04
C LEU A 227 26.84 5.51 -18.54
N ALA A 228 27.87 5.21 -19.34
CA ALA A 228 27.85 5.43 -20.79
C ALA A 228 26.84 4.52 -21.51
N PHE A 229 26.52 3.35 -20.93
CA PHE A 229 25.68 2.32 -21.54
C PHE A 229 24.22 2.34 -21.08
N ILE A 230 23.87 3.22 -20.14
CA ILE A 230 22.51 3.32 -19.60
C ILE A 230 21.88 4.67 -20.02
N PRO A 231 20.56 4.71 -20.26
CA PRO A 231 19.88 5.94 -20.63
C PRO A 231 19.81 6.93 -19.45
N GLU A 232 19.47 8.18 -19.75
CA GLU A 232 19.08 9.13 -18.69
C GLU A 232 17.70 8.76 -18.13
N SER A 233 17.36 9.27 -16.95
CA SER A 233 16.06 9.04 -16.32
C SER A 233 14.89 9.47 -17.25
N PRO A 234 13.88 8.59 -17.46
CA PRO A 234 12.69 8.91 -18.24
C PRO A 234 11.86 10.01 -17.57
N ARG A 235 11.75 9.99 -16.23
CA ARG A 235 11.06 11.05 -15.46
C ARG A 235 11.75 12.40 -15.64
N TRP A 236 13.08 12.44 -15.58
CA TRP A 236 13.83 13.69 -15.79
C TRP A 236 13.68 14.21 -17.22
N LEU A 237 13.74 13.34 -18.24
CA LEU A 237 13.54 13.72 -19.64
C LEU A 237 12.15 14.31 -19.87
N ALA A 238 11.10 13.68 -19.33
CA ALA A 238 9.74 14.21 -19.35
C ALA A 238 9.64 15.55 -18.58
N TYR A 239 10.33 15.67 -17.43
CA TYR A 239 10.38 16.91 -16.66
C TYR A 239 11.08 18.05 -17.42
N ARG A 240 12.00 17.74 -18.35
CA ARG A 240 12.61 18.74 -19.24
C ARG A 240 11.78 19.02 -20.50
N GLY A 241 10.61 18.42 -20.63
CA GLY A 241 9.70 18.56 -21.77
C GLY A 241 10.08 17.71 -22.99
N ASN A 242 11.00 16.74 -22.83
CA ASN A 242 11.40 15.85 -23.92
C ASN A 242 10.69 14.49 -23.79
N VAL A 243 9.40 14.48 -24.13
CA VAL A 243 8.53 13.31 -23.97
C VAL A 243 8.92 12.18 -24.93
N GLU A 244 9.33 12.51 -26.15
CA GLU A 244 9.72 11.52 -27.16
C GLU A 244 10.93 10.71 -26.70
N LYS A 245 11.96 11.38 -26.16
CA LYS A 245 13.10 10.66 -25.56
C LYS A 245 12.70 9.90 -24.31
N ALA A 246 11.80 10.43 -23.47
CA ALA A 246 11.32 9.69 -22.31
C ALA A 246 10.64 8.37 -22.72
N THR A 247 9.79 8.40 -23.76
CA THR A 247 9.11 7.22 -24.32
C THR A 247 10.09 6.19 -24.86
N SER A 248 11.08 6.61 -25.66
CA SER A 248 12.12 5.70 -26.16
C SER A 248 12.94 5.07 -25.03
N VAL A 249 13.18 5.79 -23.94
CA VAL A 249 13.89 5.26 -22.75
C VAL A 249 13.04 4.24 -22.00
N ILE A 250 11.74 4.49 -21.77
CA ILE A 250 10.84 3.51 -21.15
C ILE A 250 10.72 2.27 -22.04
N SER A 251 10.52 2.45 -23.35
CA SER A 251 10.54 1.36 -24.34
C SER A 251 11.83 0.53 -24.24
N TRP A 252 13.00 1.18 -24.16
CA TRP A 252 14.27 0.49 -23.96
C TRP A 252 14.32 -0.27 -22.63
N LEU A 253 13.90 0.34 -21.52
CA LEU A 253 13.93 -0.28 -20.19
C LEU A 253 12.98 -1.48 -20.06
N ARG A 254 11.79 -1.38 -20.68
CA ARG A 254 10.73 -2.40 -20.66
C ARG A 254 10.92 -3.46 -21.74
N GLN A 255 11.74 -3.20 -22.76
CA GLN A 255 11.96 -4.07 -23.92
C GLN A 255 10.69 -4.30 -24.75
N LEU A 256 9.87 -3.25 -24.86
CA LEU A 256 8.61 -3.25 -25.60
C LEU A 256 8.62 -2.13 -26.65
N PRO A 257 7.87 -2.26 -27.77
CA PRO A 257 7.71 -1.17 -28.73
C PRO A 257 7.18 0.10 -28.07
N GLU A 258 7.52 1.28 -28.61
CA GLU A 258 7.01 2.57 -28.11
C GLU A 258 5.48 2.68 -28.21
N THR A 259 4.85 1.96 -29.13
CA THR A 259 3.39 1.91 -29.34
C THR A 259 2.68 0.95 -28.39
N ASP A 260 3.40 0.22 -27.55
CA ASP A 260 2.81 -0.72 -26.61
C ASP A 260 1.97 0.01 -25.55
N LEU A 261 0.84 -0.57 -25.18
CA LEU A 261 -0.10 0.02 -24.22
C LEU A 261 0.57 0.23 -22.85
N GLN A 262 1.47 -0.67 -22.43
CA GLN A 262 2.17 -0.54 -21.16
C GLN A 262 3.11 0.67 -21.16
N VAL A 263 3.84 0.88 -22.25
CA VAL A 263 4.80 2.00 -22.39
C VAL A 263 4.07 3.34 -22.45
N THR A 264 2.98 3.41 -23.23
CA THR A 264 2.18 4.63 -23.38
C THR A 264 1.48 5.01 -22.07
N HIS A 265 0.93 4.02 -21.35
CA HIS A 265 0.33 4.24 -20.03
C HIS A 265 1.36 4.74 -19.00
N GLU A 266 2.53 4.10 -18.90
CA GLU A 266 3.57 4.48 -17.94
C GLU A 266 4.11 5.89 -18.20
N ILE A 267 4.28 6.30 -19.47
CA ILE A 267 4.66 7.67 -19.81
C ILE A 267 3.56 8.68 -19.47
N ALA A 268 2.30 8.35 -19.73
CA ALA A 268 1.18 9.21 -19.38
C ALA A 268 1.11 9.47 -17.86
N GLU A 269 1.30 8.41 -17.04
CA GLU A 269 1.39 8.52 -15.58
C GLU A 269 2.57 9.40 -15.14
N ILE A 270 3.75 9.24 -15.75
CA ILE A 270 4.93 10.07 -15.44
C ILE A 270 4.64 11.54 -15.72
N ILE A 271 4.02 11.86 -16.86
CA ILE A 271 3.69 13.24 -17.25
C ILE A 271 2.65 13.84 -16.30
N ALA A 272 1.59 13.09 -15.96
CA ALA A 272 0.57 13.52 -15.01
C ALA A 272 1.20 13.85 -13.65
N SER A 273 2.01 12.94 -13.11
CA SER A 273 2.73 13.14 -11.83
C SER A 273 3.65 14.37 -11.84
N ILE A 274 4.31 14.66 -12.97
CA ILE A 274 5.19 15.84 -13.11
C ILE A 274 4.38 17.14 -13.14
N ASN A 275 3.23 17.15 -13.82
CA ASN A 275 2.37 18.32 -13.90
C ASN A 275 1.78 18.64 -12.52
N GLU A 276 1.29 17.63 -11.81
CA GLU A 276 0.87 17.74 -10.41
C GLU A 276 2.00 18.31 -9.53
N GLU A 277 3.23 17.78 -9.64
CA GLU A 277 4.39 18.26 -8.86
C GLU A 277 4.73 19.72 -9.18
N ARG A 278 4.65 20.15 -10.45
CA ARG A 278 4.89 21.53 -10.87
C ARG A 278 3.84 22.50 -10.35
N GLU A 279 2.57 22.17 -10.51
CA GLU A 279 1.45 22.97 -9.98
C GLU A 279 1.53 23.08 -8.46
N ALA A 280 1.86 21.96 -7.81
CA ALA A 280 2.03 21.88 -6.38
C ALA A 280 3.22 22.73 -5.86
N SER A 281 4.31 22.86 -6.63
CA SER A 281 5.55 23.53 -6.22
C SER A 281 5.66 25.01 -6.59
N GLN A 282 4.69 25.57 -7.34
CA GLN A 282 4.69 26.99 -7.67
C GLN A 282 4.52 27.87 -6.41
N GLY A 283 5.45 28.82 -6.21
CA GLY A 283 5.42 29.78 -5.10
C GLY A 283 6.21 29.38 -3.85
N LEU A 284 6.84 28.19 -3.83
CA LEU A 284 7.46 27.67 -2.62
C LEU A 284 8.68 28.51 -2.19
N THR A 285 8.58 29.15 -1.02
CA THR A 285 9.65 30.00 -0.48
C THR A 285 10.31 29.32 0.71
N ILE A 286 11.62 29.48 0.94
CA ILE A 286 12.35 28.91 2.09
C ILE A 286 11.66 29.23 3.43
N LYS A 287 10.94 30.37 3.51
CA LYS A 287 10.16 30.78 4.68
C LYS A 287 9.02 29.82 5.04
N GLU A 288 8.41 29.14 4.07
CA GLU A 288 7.26 28.25 4.28
C GLU A 288 7.63 26.94 4.97
N ILE A 289 8.91 26.55 4.92
CA ILE A 289 9.45 25.40 5.66
C ILE A 289 9.24 25.56 7.17
N PHE A 290 9.21 26.81 7.66
CA PHE A 290 9.02 27.12 9.07
C PHE A 290 7.55 27.17 9.51
N CYS A 291 6.60 27.09 8.57
CA CYS A 291 5.17 27.07 8.89
C CYS A 291 4.76 25.74 9.56
N LYS A 292 3.76 25.81 10.45
CA LYS A 292 3.18 24.64 11.12
C LYS A 292 2.73 23.60 10.07
N GLY A 293 2.99 22.32 10.31
CA GLY A 293 2.78 21.22 9.37
C GLY A 293 3.94 20.91 8.43
N TYR A 294 4.59 21.91 7.81
CA TYR A 294 5.89 21.67 7.13
C TYR A 294 7.00 21.49 8.16
N ARG A 295 7.08 22.42 9.12
CA ARG A 295 8.03 22.35 10.24
C ARG A 295 7.97 21.00 10.94
N ASP A 296 6.77 20.46 11.16
CA ASP A 296 6.60 19.22 11.92
C ASP A 296 7.13 17.99 11.15
N ARG A 297 7.08 17.99 9.81
CA ARG A 297 7.74 16.97 8.95
C ARG A 297 9.25 17.08 8.98
N PHE A 298 9.77 18.30 8.88
CA PHE A 298 11.20 18.55 9.00
C PHE A 298 11.70 18.17 10.40
N MET A 299 10.92 18.44 11.45
CA MET A 299 11.22 18.03 12.82
C MET A 299 11.15 16.51 13.00
N PHE A 300 10.20 15.82 12.37
CA PHE A 300 10.16 14.35 12.35
C PHE A 300 11.42 13.78 11.72
N SER A 301 11.76 14.21 10.50
CA SER A 301 12.94 13.72 9.79
C SER A 301 14.23 14.06 10.57
N THR A 302 14.31 15.27 11.12
CA THR A 302 15.40 15.69 12.03
C THR A 302 15.52 14.76 13.24
N SER A 303 14.41 14.46 13.91
CA SER A 303 14.39 13.61 15.10
C SER A 303 14.88 12.20 14.77
N VAL A 304 14.39 11.62 13.67
CA VAL A 304 14.81 10.29 13.20
C VAL A 304 16.31 10.26 12.89
N VAL A 305 16.85 11.27 12.20
CA VAL A 305 18.29 11.37 11.91
C VAL A 305 19.11 11.55 13.19
N VAL A 306 18.67 12.39 14.12
CA VAL A 306 19.34 12.63 15.40
C VAL A 306 19.37 11.34 16.23
N PHE A 307 18.24 10.64 16.34
CA PHE A 307 18.15 9.36 17.04
C PHE A 307 19.06 8.31 16.40
N PHE A 308 19.10 8.25 15.07
CA PHE A 308 20.02 7.37 14.33
C PHE A 308 21.49 7.67 14.65
N MET A 309 21.91 8.93 14.60
CA MET A 309 23.30 9.32 14.85
C MET A 309 23.76 8.96 16.25
N PHE A 310 22.84 9.09 17.22
CA PHE A 310 23.10 8.79 18.62
C PHE A 310 23.03 7.31 18.99
N THR A 311 22.72 6.43 18.03
CA THR A 311 22.77 4.98 18.27
C THR A 311 24.18 4.48 18.58
N GLY A 312 25.23 5.18 18.08
CA GLY A 312 26.62 4.75 18.18
C GLY A 312 27.11 3.90 17.02
N GLN A 313 26.29 3.70 15.97
CA GLN A 313 26.64 2.88 14.82
C GLN A 313 27.93 3.37 14.14
N ASN A 314 28.01 4.67 13.86
CA ASN A 314 29.13 5.26 13.14
C ASN A 314 30.41 5.17 13.98
N SER A 315 30.31 5.35 15.30
CA SER A 315 31.41 5.12 16.24
C SER A 315 31.97 3.70 16.14
N ILE A 316 31.11 2.69 16.19
CA ILE A 316 31.51 1.28 16.17
C ILE A 316 32.08 0.89 14.79
N LEU A 317 31.47 1.38 13.72
CA LEU A 317 31.88 1.04 12.35
C LEU A 317 33.22 1.68 11.98
N TYR A 318 33.38 2.98 12.21
CA TYR A 318 34.57 3.72 11.79
C TYR A 318 35.78 3.54 12.71
N TYR A 319 35.57 3.08 13.94
CA TYR A 319 36.65 2.90 14.90
C TYR A 319 36.72 1.48 15.47
N GLY A 320 36.11 0.50 14.79
CA GLY A 320 36.12 -0.91 15.17
C GLY A 320 37.49 -1.41 15.65
N PRO A 321 38.58 -1.23 14.88
CA PRO A 321 39.92 -1.68 15.29
C PRO A 321 40.42 -1.00 16.57
N ILE A 322 40.10 0.29 16.77
CA ILE A 322 40.44 1.03 18.00
C ILE A 322 39.66 0.47 19.20
N ILE A 323 38.39 0.16 19.01
CA ILE A 323 37.52 -0.42 20.04
C ILE A 323 38.01 -1.82 20.41
N PHE A 324 38.34 -2.66 19.43
CA PHE A 324 38.92 -3.98 19.69
C PHE A 324 40.29 -3.89 20.38
N ALA A 325 41.11 -2.90 20.02
CA ALA A 325 42.36 -2.63 20.73
C ALA A 325 42.13 -2.24 22.20
N SER A 326 41.05 -1.52 22.51
CA SER A 326 40.70 -1.18 23.91
C SER A 326 40.35 -2.40 24.78
N ILE A 327 39.92 -3.51 24.17
CA ILE A 327 39.69 -4.79 24.84
C ILE A 327 40.87 -5.77 24.71
N GLY A 328 42.02 -5.28 24.22
CA GLY A 328 43.30 -5.98 24.21
C GLY A 328 43.68 -6.67 22.90
N TYR A 329 42.90 -6.52 21.82
CA TYR A 329 43.25 -7.12 20.52
C TYR A 329 44.43 -6.38 19.89
N GLY A 330 45.39 -7.12 19.33
CA GLY A 330 46.44 -6.53 18.48
C GLY A 330 45.88 -6.02 17.14
N THR A 331 46.66 -5.21 16.41
CA THR A 331 46.20 -4.55 15.16
C THR A 331 45.58 -5.52 14.16
N ASN A 332 46.27 -6.61 13.79
CA ASN A 332 45.75 -7.58 12.81
C ASN A 332 44.50 -8.30 13.31
N ALA A 333 44.45 -8.67 14.60
CA ALA A 333 43.28 -9.32 15.19
C ALA A 333 42.08 -8.36 15.26
N GLY A 334 42.31 -7.08 15.59
CA GLY A 334 41.28 -6.05 15.61
C GLY A 334 40.75 -5.70 14.21
N LEU A 335 41.62 -5.68 13.19
CA LEU A 335 41.21 -5.52 11.79
C LEU A 335 40.34 -6.71 11.32
N LEU A 336 40.75 -7.95 11.63
CA LEU A 336 39.97 -9.14 11.31
C LEU A 336 38.61 -9.15 12.02
N ALA A 337 38.60 -8.83 13.32
CA ALA A 337 37.37 -8.73 14.12
C ALA A 337 36.42 -7.66 13.56
N SER A 338 36.95 -6.53 13.09
CA SER A 338 36.16 -5.49 12.43
C SER A 338 35.55 -5.95 11.11
N GLY A 339 36.24 -6.81 10.36
CA GLY A 339 35.70 -7.45 9.15
C GLY A 339 34.43 -8.28 9.40
N LEU A 340 34.31 -8.89 10.58
CA LEU A 340 33.12 -9.66 10.96
C LEU A 340 31.87 -8.78 11.10
N PHE A 341 32.01 -7.48 11.40
CA PHE A 341 30.88 -6.54 11.35
C PHE A 341 30.25 -6.47 9.95
N GLY A 342 31.08 -6.46 8.91
CA GLY A 342 30.62 -6.45 7.54
C GLY A 342 29.86 -7.73 7.19
N VAL A 343 30.40 -8.90 7.57
CA VAL A 343 29.76 -10.21 7.35
C VAL A 343 28.38 -10.27 8.03
N ILE A 344 28.29 -9.83 9.29
CA ILE A 344 27.02 -9.77 10.02
C ILE A 344 26.03 -8.87 9.28
N LYS A 345 26.45 -7.68 8.84
CA LYS A 345 25.56 -6.78 8.09
C LYS A 345 25.06 -7.40 6.78
N VAL A 346 25.92 -8.06 6.00
CA VAL A 346 25.49 -8.73 4.75
C VAL A 346 24.51 -9.85 5.01
N ALA A 347 24.68 -10.60 6.11
CA ALA A 347 23.73 -11.63 6.49
C ALA A 347 22.39 -11.05 6.99
N CYS A 348 22.42 -10.03 7.86
CA CYS A 348 21.22 -9.46 8.47
C CYS A 348 20.36 -8.64 7.49
N THR A 349 20.95 -7.97 6.51
CA THR A 349 20.22 -7.10 5.56
C THR A 349 19.09 -7.83 4.80
N PRO A 350 19.35 -8.96 4.10
CA PRO A 350 18.29 -9.71 3.43
C PRO A 350 17.33 -10.39 4.41
N LEU A 351 17.82 -10.86 5.57
CA LEU A 351 16.95 -11.46 6.60
C LEU A 351 15.92 -10.45 7.12
N PHE A 352 16.33 -9.20 7.34
CA PHE A 352 15.41 -8.14 7.72
C PHE A 352 14.36 -7.89 6.63
N ALA A 353 14.79 -7.75 5.37
CA ALA A 353 13.89 -7.47 4.26
C ALA A 353 12.83 -8.57 4.09
N ILE A 354 13.21 -9.84 4.21
CA ILE A 354 12.31 -10.98 4.00
C ILE A 354 11.36 -11.18 5.19
N PHE A 355 11.85 -11.04 6.43
CA PHE A 355 11.09 -11.49 7.61
C PHE A 355 10.49 -10.34 8.43
N PHE A 356 11.00 -9.11 8.34
CA PHE A 356 10.64 -8.02 9.25
C PHE A 356 10.05 -6.78 8.58
N ALA A 357 10.55 -6.39 7.40
CA ALA A 357 10.22 -5.10 6.77
C ALA A 357 8.72 -4.83 6.60
N ASP A 358 7.93 -5.85 6.25
CA ASP A 358 6.50 -5.71 5.99
C ASP A 358 5.61 -6.28 7.10
N ARG A 359 6.20 -6.96 8.10
CA ARG A 359 5.43 -7.61 9.18
C ARG A 359 5.31 -6.77 10.44
N PHE A 360 6.24 -5.84 10.68
CA PHE A 360 6.29 -5.06 11.93
C PHE A 360 6.35 -3.55 11.66
N GLY A 361 5.70 -2.79 12.54
CA GLY A 361 5.70 -1.30 12.56
C GLY A 361 7.11 -0.72 12.56
N ARG A 362 7.34 0.33 11.77
CA ARG A 362 8.67 0.98 11.70
C ARG A 362 9.02 1.57 13.06
N LYS A 363 8.04 2.19 13.74
CA LYS A 363 8.22 2.73 15.11
C LYS A 363 8.59 1.63 16.09
N THR A 364 7.88 0.50 16.05
CA THR A 364 8.10 -0.64 16.96
C THR A 364 9.50 -1.22 16.79
N LEU A 365 9.98 -1.37 15.55
CA LEU A 365 11.32 -1.86 15.25
C LEU A 365 12.43 -0.92 15.78
N LEU A 366 12.24 0.40 15.67
CA LEU A 366 13.17 1.37 16.27
C LEU A 366 13.16 1.30 17.80
N GLN A 367 11.97 1.18 18.41
CA GLN A 367 11.81 1.08 19.86
C GLN A 367 12.53 -0.14 20.44
N VAL A 368 12.22 -1.33 19.91
CA VAL A 368 12.85 -2.59 20.33
C VAL A 368 14.35 -2.54 20.07
N GLY A 369 14.77 -2.06 18.90
CA GLY A 369 16.18 -1.91 18.55
C GLY A 369 16.94 -1.01 19.52
N ASN A 370 16.38 0.14 19.91
CA ASN A 370 17.01 1.07 20.86
C ASN A 370 17.20 0.45 22.25
N ILE A 371 16.18 -0.22 22.80
CA ILE A 371 16.29 -0.89 24.11
C ILE A 371 17.36 -1.97 24.07
N LEU A 372 17.32 -2.84 23.05
CA LEU A 372 18.26 -3.95 22.93
C LEU A 372 19.69 -3.42 22.79
N LYS A 373 19.93 -2.43 21.92
CA LYS A 373 21.24 -1.77 21.76
C LYS A 373 21.72 -1.11 23.05
N ALA A 374 20.85 -0.45 23.81
CA ALA A 374 21.22 0.14 25.10
C ALA A 374 21.70 -0.94 26.09
N GLY A 375 20.96 -2.06 26.17
CA GLY A 375 21.33 -3.21 27.01
C GLY A 375 22.72 -3.74 26.69
N VAL A 376 23.01 -4.06 25.42
CA VAL A 376 24.34 -4.55 25.01
C VAL A 376 25.44 -3.53 25.28
N LEU A 377 25.19 -2.23 25.07
CA LEU A 377 26.20 -1.19 25.32
C LEU A 377 26.48 -1.00 26.82
N PHE A 378 25.48 -1.10 27.69
CA PHE A 378 25.71 -1.08 29.14
C PHE A 378 26.47 -2.32 29.62
N THR A 379 26.12 -3.50 29.09
CA THR A 379 26.89 -4.73 29.37
C THR A 379 28.33 -4.60 28.88
N PHE A 380 28.55 -4.09 27.66
CA PHE A 380 29.88 -3.84 27.13
C PHE A 380 30.67 -2.85 28.00
N ALA A 381 30.05 -1.76 28.46
CA ALA A 381 30.66 -0.82 29.39
C ALA A 381 31.06 -1.48 30.73
N GLY A 382 30.18 -2.32 31.29
CA GLY A 382 30.46 -3.07 32.52
C GLY A 382 31.63 -4.04 32.36
N LEU A 383 31.67 -4.79 31.26
CA LEU A 383 32.74 -5.74 30.94
C LEU A 383 34.09 -5.03 30.74
N THR A 384 34.09 -3.82 30.19
CA THR A 384 35.27 -2.99 29.86
C THR A 384 35.68 -2.01 30.95
N SER A 385 35.03 -2.06 32.13
CA SER A 385 35.31 -1.16 33.27
C SER A 385 36.71 -1.30 33.87
N SER A 386 37.38 -2.45 33.64
CA SER A 386 38.77 -2.68 34.01
C SER A 386 39.52 -3.34 32.85
N LYS A 387 40.86 -3.41 32.93
CA LYS A 387 41.69 -4.00 31.88
C LYS A 387 41.26 -5.46 31.61
N ILE A 388 40.97 -5.80 30.36
CA ILE A 388 40.53 -7.13 29.94
C ILE A 388 41.65 -7.84 29.18
N ASP A 389 41.80 -9.15 29.39
CA ASP A 389 42.53 -10.04 28.49
C ASP A 389 41.61 -10.45 27.33
N PRO A 390 41.98 -10.22 26.06
CA PRO A 390 41.16 -10.54 24.90
C PRO A 390 40.81 -12.03 24.78
N HIS A 391 41.61 -12.94 25.34
CA HIS A 391 41.36 -14.39 25.29
C HIS A 391 40.55 -14.91 26.48
N SER A 392 40.29 -14.07 27.47
CA SER A 392 39.44 -14.42 28.61
C SER A 392 37.97 -14.53 28.21
N ALA A 393 37.17 -15.26 29.00
CA ALA A 393 35.71 -15.30 28.83
C ALA A 393 35.09 -13.88 28.81
N ARG A 394 35.66 -12.95 29.59
CA ARG A 394 35.24 -11.56 29.63
C ARG A 394 35.56 -10.81 28.33
N GLY A 395 36.72 -11.04 27.73
CA GLY A 395 37.12 -10.47 26.44
C GLY A 395 36.25 -10.96 25.29
N ASN A 396 35.99 -12.27 25.25
CA ASN A 396 35.07 -12.87 24.27
C ASN A 396 33.64 -12.36 24.43
N ALA A 397 33.15 -12.22 25.67
CA ALA A 397 31.83 -11.62 25.92
C ALA A 397 31.77 -10.17 25.44
N ALA A 398 32.81 -9.36 25.68
CA ALA A 398 32.86 -7.97 25.21
C ALA A 398 32.81 -7.89 23.68
N ALA A 399 33.57 -8.73 22.97
CA ALA A 399 33.50 -8.83 21.51
C ALA A 399 32.11 -9.26 21.02
N ALA A 400 31.51 -10.27 21.67
CA ALA A 400 30.16 -10.75 21.35
C ALA A 400 29.10 -9.64 21.50
N MET A 401 29.21 -8.77 22.51
CA MET A 401 28.27 -7.64 22.67
C MET A 401 28.36 -6.64 21.51
N LEU A 402 29.55 -6.38 20.95
CA LEU A 402 29.70 -5.52 19.76
C LEU A 402 29.07 -6.14 18.51
N TYR A 403 29.21 -7.45 18.33
CA TYR A 403 28.56 -8.17 17.22
C TYR A 403 27.04 -8.21 17.39
N LEU A 404 26.55 -8.45 18.61
CA LEU A 404 25.13 -8.46 18.91
C LEU A 404 24.51 -7.06 18.75
N TYR A 405 25.22 -6.00 19.11
CA TYR A 405 24.85 -4.62 18.79
C TYR A 405 24.65 -4.44 17.28
N MET A 406 25.56 -4.98 16.45
CA MET A 406 25.47 -4.88 14.98
C MET A 406 24.23 -5.60 14.43
N VAL A 407 23.86 -6.74 15.02
CA VAL A 407 22.61 -7.44 14.69
C VAL A 407 21.41 -6.55 15.01
N PHE A 408 21.28 -6.06 16.25
CA PHE A 408 20.14 -5.22 16.63
C PHE A 408 20.05 -3.92 15.83
N TYR A 409 21.20 -3.32 15.47
CA TYR A 409 21.23 -2.19 14.55
C TYR A 409 20.68 -2.57 13.16
N SER A 410 21.09 -3.71 12.62
CA SER A 410 20.71 -4.17 11.28
C SER A 410 19.23 -4.55 11.18
N PHE A 411 18.61 -4.98 12.29
CA PHE A 411 17.16 -5.25 12.37
C PHE A 411 16.32 -4.03 12.82
N SER A 412 16.93 -2.85 12.95
CA SER A 412 16.24 -1.60 13.31
C SER A 412 16.63 -0.45 12.36
N TYR A 413 17.54 0.43 12.78
CA TYR A 413 17.88 1.64 12.02
C TYR A 413 18.53 1.38 10.68
N GLY A 414 19.30 0.30 10.52
CA GLY A 414 20.06 0.03 9.30
C GLY A 414 19.25 0.21 8.01
N PRO A 415 18.14 -0.52 7.84
CA PRO A 415 17.25 -0.37 6.70
C PRO A 415 16.19 0.74 6.86
N LEU A 416 15.74 1.02 8.09
CA LEU A 416 14.61 1.93 8.32
C LEU A 416 14.93 3.41 8.16
N ILE A 417 16.18 3.81 8.41
CA ILE A 417 16.56 5.24 8.42
C ILE A 417 16.26 5.93 7.09
N TRP A 418 16.68 5.33 5.97
CA TRP A 418 16.55 5.92 4.64
C TRP A 418 15.10 6.00 4.17
N ILE A 419 14.27 5.06 4.64
CA ILE A 419 12.85 5.02 4.36
C ILE A 419 12.16 6.15 5.15
N MET A 420 12.33 6.14 6.48
CA MET A 420 11.64 7.06 7.39
C MET A 420 12.02 8.53 7.22
N ILE A 421 13.23 8.86 6.77
CA ILE A 421 13.58 10.27 6.51
C ILE A 421 12.84 10.84 5.30
N SER A 422 12.32 9.98 4.41
CA SER A 422 11.66 10.40 3.16
C SER A 422 10.14 10.30 3.22
N GLU A 423 9.57 9.39 4.01
CA GLU A 423 8.13 9.20 4.18
C GLU A 423 7.32 10.43 4.64
N PRO A 424 7.81 11.35 5.51
CA PRO A 424 6.99 12.46 5.98
C PRO A 424 6.73 13.53 4.92
N PHE A 425 7.51 13.57 3.85
CA PHE A 425 7.46 14.66 2.88
C PHE A 425 6.54 14.34 1.70
N ASP A 426 5.65 15.29 1.40
CA ASP A 426 4.76 15.29 0.24
C ASP A 426 5.49 15.67 -1.05
N ASN A 427 4.85 15.48 -2.21
CA ASN A 427 5.46 15.75 -3.52
C ASN A 427 6.06 17.16 -3.64
N LYS A 428 5.47 18.17 -2.97
CA LYS A 428 5.97 19.56 -2.93
C LYS A 428 7.33 19.72 -2.26
N THR A 429 7.52 19.07 -1.10
CA THR A 429 8.71 19.27 -0.25
C THR A 429 9.66 18.10 -0.25
N ARG A 430 9.29 16.97 -0.87
CA ARG A 430 10.05 15.71 -0.84
C ARG A 430 11.51 15.87 -1.23
N GLN A 431 11.79 16.50 -2.37
CA GLN A 431 13.17 16.64 -2.84
C GLN A 431 14.02 17.51 -1.89
N TRP A 432 13.46 18.61 -1.40
CA TRP A 432 14.10 19.50 -0.43
C TRP A 432 14.27 18.88 0.95
N GLY A 433 13.24 18.17 1.43
CA GLY A 433 13.21 17.50 2.72
C GLY A 433 14.21 16.35 2.79
N VAL A 434 14.29 15.54 1.71
CA VAL A 434 15.30 14.48 1.59
C VAL A 434 16.71 15.07 1.50
N MET A 435 16.92 16.11 0.68
CA MET A 435 18.22 16.82 0.62
C MET A 435 18.65 17.32 2.01
N TYR A 436 17.74 17.96 2.74
CA TYR A 436 17.97 18.43 4.11
C TYR A 436 18.33 17.27 5.06
N ALA A 437 17.56 16.19 5.05
CA ALA A 437 17.77 15.04 5.94
C ALA A 437 19.11 14.34 5.66
N VAL A 438 19.49 14.22 4.38
CA VAL A 438 20.78 13.66 3.96
C VAL A 438 21.92 14.58 4.37
N ALA A 439 21.79 15.90 4.18
CA ALA A 439 22.79 16.87 4.64
C ALA A 439 22.94 16.81 6.17
N LEU A 440 21.84 16.80 6.92
CA LEU A 440 21.84 16.64 8.38
C LEU A 440 22.54 15.35 8.82
N THR A 441 22.29 14.26 8.08
CA THR A 441 22.96 12.97 8.32
C THR A 441 24.47 13.11 8.21
N TRP A 442 24.98 13.75 7.16
CA TRP A 442 26.43 13.88 6.96
C TRP A 442 27.10 14.82 7.96
N ILE A 443 26.48 15.95 8.32
CA ILE A 443 27.07 16.87 9.30
C ILE A 443 27.08 16.29 10.72
N LEU A 444 26.04 15.54 11.10
CA LEU A 444 26.04 14.84 12.38
C LEU A 444 27.02 13.66 12.37
N ASN A 445 27.19 12.99 11.22
CA ASN A 445 28.21 11.96 11.07
C ASN A 445 29.63 12.55 11.23
N TYR A 446 29.90 13.74 10.68
CA TYR A 446 31.12 14.50 10.95
C TYR A 446 31.33 14.69 12.46
N ALA A 447 30.32 15.22 13.16
CA ALA A 447 30.41 15.51 14.59
C ALA A 447 30.67 14.24 15.43
N ILE A 448 29.87 13.18 15.24
CA ILE A 448 30.02 11.92 15.99
C ILE A 448 31.36 11.24 15.68
N SER A 449 31.76 11.21 14.40
CA SER A 449 33.02 10.61 14.01
C SER A 449 34.20 11.39 14.57
N LYS A 450 34.10 12.73 14.66
CA LYS A 450 35.13 13.56 15.30
C LYS A 450 35.23 13.30 16.81
N ILE A 451 34.09 13.20 17.50
CA ILE A 451 34.03 13.07 18.96
C ILE A 451 34.43 11.66 19.43
N THR A 452 34.10 10.61 18.68
CA THR A 452 34.23 9.21 19.13
C THR A 452 35.61 8.84 19.69
N PRO A 453 36.72 8.93 18.95
CA PRO A 453 38.02 8.49 19.46
C PRO A 453 38.53 9.37 20.61
N ILE A 454 38.17 10.66 20.63
CA ILE A 454 38.47 11.58 21.73
C ILE A 454 37.71 11.16 22.99
N GLY A 455 36.43 10.82 22.86
CA GLY A 455 35.59 10.30 23.93
C GLY A 455 36.10 8.99 24.50
N ILE A 456 36.41 8.01 23.63
CA ILE A 456 37.01 6.73 24.05
C ILE A 456 38.32 6.96 24.80
N ASN A 457 39.18 7.86 24.32
CA ASN A 457 40.45 8.16 24.96
C ASN A 457 40.29 8.81 26.35
N ASN A 458 39.36 9.76 26.50
CA ASN A 458 39.24 10.57 27.71
C ASN A 458 38.37 9.94 28.81
N ILE A 459 37.28 9.27 28.43
CA ILE A 459 36.31 8.71 29.39
C ILE A 459 36.19 7.19 29.33
N GLY A 460 36.95 6.52 28.43
CA GLY A 460 37.06 5.06 28.38
C GLY A 460 35.71 4.36 28.23
N TYR A 461 35.47 3.34 29.05
CA TYR A 461 34.21 2.57 29.04
C TYR A 461 32.95 3.42 29.29
N LYS A 462 33.08 4.57 29.97
CA LYS A 462 31.95 5.48 30.24
C LYS A 462 31.38 6.08 28.95
N PHE A 463 32.17 6.14 27.88
CA PHE A 463 31.67 6.53 26.56
C PHE A 463 30.49 5.66 26.11
N TRP A 464 30.57 4.35 26.32
CA TRP A 464 29.51 3.41 25.95
C TRP A 464 28.27 3.53 26.83
N ILE A 465 28.43 3.96 28.10
CA ILE A 465 27.30 4.32 28.96
C ILE A 465 26.57 5.54 28.38
N VAL A 466 27.30 6.57 27.94
CA VAL A 466 26.69 7.75 27.31
C VAL A 466 25.90 7.34 26.06
N ILE A 467 26.50 6.54 25.16
CA ILE A 467 25.79 6.06 23.97
C ILE A 467 24.59 5.16 24.33
N GLY A 468 24.70 4.34 25.38
CA GLY A 468 23.58 3.53 25.89
C GLY A 468 22.42 4.40 26.40
N ILE A 469 22.72 5.45 27.17
CA ILE A 469 21.72 6.42 27.63
C ILE A 469 21.08 7.14 26.44
N LEU A 470 21.87 7.53 25.45
CA LEU A 470 21.34 8.15 24.24
C LEU A 470 20.41 7.21 23.45
N ASN A 471 20.68 5.90 23.41
CA ASN A 471 19.73 4.93 22.85
C ASN A 471 18.44 4.84 23.69
N LEU A 472 18.49 4.95 25.01
CA LEU A 472 17.28 5.03 25.85
C LEU A 472 16.49 6.32 25.63
N LEU A 473 17.18 7.45 25.44
CA LEU A 473 16.54 8.72 25.08
C LEU A 473 15.92 8.66 23.68
N ALA A 474 16.59 8.02 22.72
CA ALA A 474 16.01 7.73 21.42
C ALA A 474 14.77 6.82 21.55
N PHE A 475 14.81 5.79 22.39
CA PHE A 475 13.63 4.98 22.70
C PHE A 475 12.47 5.83 23.23
N ALA A 476 12.71 6.68 24.25
CA ALA A 476 11.69 7.59 24.77
C ALA A 476 11.18 8.55 23.68
N GLY A 477 12.08 9.12 22.87
CA GLY A 477 11.76 10.02 21.77
C GLY A 477 10.95 9.36 20.64
N THR A 478 11.13 8.06 20.38
CA THR A 478 10.32 7.37 19.37
C THR A 478 8.84 7.28 19.74
N TRP A 479 8.45 7.45 21.00
CA TRP A 479 7.02 7.45 21.40
C TRP A 479 6.23 8.59 20.80
N VAL A 480 6.86 9.75 20.58
CA VAL A 480 6.23 10.92 19.96
C VAL A 480 6.23 10.87 18.42
N LEU A 481 6.95 9.91 17.84
CA LEU A 481 6.94 9.71 16.39
C LEU A 481 5.65 8.96 15.98
N PRO A 482 4.93 9.42 14.93
CA PRO A 482 3.85 8.64 14.32
C PRO A 482 4.39 7.38 13.64
N GLU A 483 3.52 6.37 13.50
CA GLU A 483 3.80 5.19 12.68
C GLU A 483 3.57 5.53 11.20
N THR A 484 4.52 5.12 10.36
CA THR A 484 4.51 5.43 8.92
C THR A 484 4.26 4.19 8.05
N GLN A 485 4.27 2.97 8.64
CA GLN A 485 4.00 1.75 7.89
C GLN A 485 2.64 1.76 7.21
N GLY A 486 2.64 1.51 5.90
CA GLY A 486 1.42 1.29 5.12
C GLY A 486 0.56 2.54 4.97
N LYS A 487 1.15 3.73 5.21
CA LYS A 487 0.50 5.03 5.03
C LYS A 487 0.81 5.63 3.67
N THR A 488 -0.19 6.19 3.00
CA THR A 488 -0.01 6.91 1.73
C THR A 488 0.61 8.30 1.98
N LEU A 489 1.19 8.92 0.94
CA LEU A 489 1.78 10.26 1.05
C LEU A 489 0.71 11.31 1.45
N GLU A 490 -0.55 11.06 1.08
CA GLU A 490 -1.69 11.90 1.36
C GLU A 490 -2.18 11.73 2.81
N GLU A 491 -2.15 10.51 3.36
CA GLU A 491 -2.41 10.27 4.79
C GLU A 491 -1.34 10.92 5.68
N MET A 492 -0.09 11.00 5.21
CA MET A 492 0.99 11.73 5.90
C MET A 492 0.69 13.23 6.01
N ASP A 493 -0.11 13.79 5.10
CA ASP A 493 -0.51 15.19 5.16
C ASP A 493 -1.51 15.50 6.28
N ILE A 494 -2.34 14.51 6.63
CA ILE A 494 -3.26 14.53 7.77
C ILE A 494 -2.48 14.38 9.08
N ILE A 495 -1.55 13.42 9.14
CA ILE A 495 -0.73 13.14 10.34
C ILE A 495 0.06 14.38 10.78
N PHE A 496 0.65 15.10 9.83
CA PHE A 496 1.40 16.32 10.14
C PHE A 496 0.54 17.59 10.17
N SER A 497 -0.79 17.49 10.23
CA SER A 497 -1.69 18.64 10.41
C SER A 497 -1.49 19.77 9.39
N LYS A 498 -0.95 19.45 8.20
CA LYS A 498 -0.82 20.42 7.10
C LYS A 498 -2.19 20.76 6.51
N THR A 499 -3.08 19.80 6.62
CA THR A 499 -4.44 19.84 6.12
C THR A 499 -5.27 19.00 7.08
N THR A 500 -6.43 19.51 7.52
CA THR A 500 -7.41 18.67 8.23
C THR A 500 -8.05 17.70 7.24
N PRO A 501 -8.58 16.53 7.67
CA PRO A 501 -9.31 15.63 6.78
C PRO A 501 -10.31 16.39 5.90
N VAL A 502 -11.02 17.34 6.51
CA VAL A 502 -11.99 18.27 5.89
C VAL A 502 -11.38 19.20 4.83
N VAL A 503 -10.17 19.73 5.05
CA VAL A 503 -9.49 20.61 4.07
C VAL A 503 -8.79 19.78 2.99
N ARG A 504 -8.51 18.48 3.23
CA ARG A 504 -7.95 17.56 2.22
C ARG A 504 -9.06 17.19 1.25
N GLU A 505 -10.21 16.82 1.79
CA GLU A 505 -11.47 16.74 1.04
C GLU A 505 -11.62 18.03 0.23
N ALA A 506 -11.71 19.23 0.84
CA ALA A 506 -11.87 20.52 0.12
C ALA A 506 -10.83 20.83 -0.99
N ASN A 507 -9.62 20.29 -0.93
CA ASN A 507 -8.61 20.48 -1.98
C ASN A 507 -8.70 19.41 -3.08
N ILE A 508 -9.15 18.20 -2.74
CA ILE A 508 -9.54 17.17 -3.70
C ILE A 508 -10.79 17.66 -4.44
N GLU A 509 -11.76 18.22 -3.73
CA GLU A 509 -12.96 18.93 -4.22
C GLU A 509 -12.60 20.02 -5.26
N LYS A 510 -11.63 20.87 -4.91
CA LYS A 510 -11.15 21.97 -5.76
C LYS A 510 -10.34 21.49 -6.97
N ALA A 511 -9.56 20.40 -6.85
CA ALA A 511 -8.80 19.80 -7.95
C ALA A 511 -9.71 19.07 -8.96
N LEU A 512 -10.90 18.62 -8.50
CA LEU A 512 -11.97 18.06 -9.33
C LEU A 512 -12.80 19.15 -10.05
N GLY A 513 -12.46 20.44 -9.90
CA GLY A 513 -12.97 21.53 -10.74
C GLY A 513 -14.12 22.36 -10.14
N HIS A 514 -14.45 22.20 -8.86
CA HIS A 514 -15.51 22.99 -8.23
C HIS A 514 -14.97 24.33 -7.69
N LYS A 515 -15.65 25.43 -8.05
CA LYS A 515 -15.30 26.79 -7.63
C LYS A 515 -15.65 27.00 -6.14
N VAL A 516 -14.63 27.03 -5.29
CA VAL A 516 -14.77 27.38 -3.87
C VAL A 516 -14.95 28.90 -3.71
N ASN A 517 -16.14 29.33 -3.28
CA ASN A 517 -16.39 30.70 -2.81
C ASN A 517 -15.77 30.90 -1.42
N GLU A 518 -14.89 31.88 -1.31
CA GLU A 518 -14.34 32.40 -0.06
C GLU A 518 -15.42 33.12 0.73
N THR A 519 -15.68 32.72 1.98
CA THR A 519 -16.07 33.62 3.07
C THR A 519 -16.08 32.85 4.39
N ALA A 520 -14.95 32.86 5.09
CA ALA A 520 -14.89 32.52 6.51
C ALA A 520 -14.39 33.75 7.27
N ASN A 521 -15.32 34.59 7.68
CA ASN A 521 -15.16 35.46 8.84
C ASN A 521 -16.55 35.81 9.38
N SER A 522 -16.67 35.82 10.71
CA SER A 522 -17.87 36.07 11.53
C SER A 522 -18.82 34.87 11.68
N TYR A 523 -18.95 34.31 12.88
CA TYR A 523 -19.83 34.81 13.93
C TYR A 523 -19.78 33.92 15.18
N SER A 524 -19.69 34.58 16.32
CA SER A 524 -20.02 34.05 17.65
C SER A 524 -21.49 34.32 17.97
N LYS A 525 -22.12 33.39 18.71
CA LYS A 525 -23.36 33.54 19.52
C LYS A 525 -24.68 33.82 18.78
N HIS A 526 -25.62 32.88 18.84
CA HIS A 526 -26.79 32.92 19.76
C HIS A 526 -27.80 31.81 19.40
N GLU A 527 -28.33 31.16 20.44
CA GLU A 527 -29.48 30.26 20.42
C GLU A 527 -30.82 31.03 20.58
N ASP A 528 -31.90 30.27 20.28
CA ASP A 528 -33.32 30.40 20.67
C ASP A 528 -34.28 31.28 19.86
N SER A 529 -35.28 30.64 19.23
CA SER A 529 -36.63 30.47 19.81
C SER A 529 -37.70 30.05 18.77
N LEU A 530 -38.67 29.25 19.23
CA LEU A 530 -39.81 28.64 18.51
C LEU A 530 -41.03 29.58 18.37
N ALA A 531 -41.85 29.38 17.33
CA ALA A 531 -43.31 29.62 17.37
C ALA A 531 -44.07 28.83 16.27
N VAL A 532 -45.26 28.33 16.63
CA VAL A 532 -46.26 27.49 15.91
C VAL A 532 -47.44 28.42 15.51
N VAL A 533 -48.33 28.26 14.51
CA VAL A 533 -49.47 27.30 14.25
C VAL A 533 -50.22 27.68 12.90
N PRO A 534 -51.36 27.06 12.48
CA PRO A 534 -51.61 26.06 11.39
C PRO A 534 -52.38 26.64 10.14
N THR A 535 -52.77 25.95 9.04
CA THR A 535 -53.76 24.85 8.87
C THR A 535 -53.90 24.39 7.39
N ALA A 536 -54.11 23.08 7.19
CA ALA A 536 -54.86 22.36 6.14
C ALA A 536 -54.34 22.17 4.66
N THR A 537 -53.89 20.93 4.43
CA THR A 537 -54.17 20.01 3.29
C THR A 537 -53.63 20.28 1.87
N CYS A 538 -52.32 20.09 1.72
CA CYS A 538 -51.74 19.05 0.85
C CYS A 538 -50.68 18.36 1.71
N VAL A 539 -50.64 17.03 1.82
CA VAL A 539 -49.48 16.41 2.47
C VAL A 539 -48.32 16.54 1.50
N GLU A 540 -47.56 17.62 1.63
CA GLU A 540 -46.30 17.76 0.93
C GLU A 540 -45.32 16.72 1.49
N HIS A 541 -44.75 15.94 0.58
CA HIS A 541 -43.68 15.00 0.84
C HIS A 541 -42.41 15.57 0.21
N ASP A 542 -41.29 15.59 0.91
CA ASP A 542 -40.06 16.12 0.34
C ASP A 542 -39.57 15.14 -0.75
N VAL A 543 -39.49 13.84 -0.43
CA VAL A 543 -38.93 12.82 -1.35
C VAL A 543 -39.85 11.60 -1.48
N LEU A 544 -40.21 11.26 -2.72
CA LEU A 544 -40.95 10.03 -3.08
C LEU A 544 -39.97 8.94 -3.50
N ILE A 545 -39.91 7.81 -2.80
CA ILE A 545 -39.03 6.69 -3.14
C ILE A 545 -39.88 5.54 -3.69
N ILE A 546 -39.69 5.20 -4.97
CA ILE A 546 -40.41 4.12 -5.65
C ILE A 546 -39.61 2.83 -5.50
N GLY A 547 -40.02 1.95 -4.59
CA GLY A 547 -39.42 0.65 -4.30
C GLY A 547 -38.82 0.55 -2.89
N GLY A 548 -39.38 -0.35 -2.06
CA GLY A 548 -38.93 -0.69 -0.70
C GLY A 548 -37.95 -1.86 -0.64
N GLY A 549 -37.07 -1.94 -1.64
CA GLY A 549 -35.89 -2.79 -1.62
C GLY A 549 -34.80 -2.25 -0.70
N LEU A 550 -33.65 -2.92 -0.64
CA LEU A 550 -32.56 -2.55 0.26
C LEU A 550 -32.08 -1.12 0.04
N VAL A 551 -31.81 -0.75 -1.21
CA VAL A 551 -31.32 0.59 -1.57
C VAL A 551 -32.34 1.69 -1.23
N GLY A 552 -33.62 1.48 -1.56
CA GLY A 552 -34.68 2.44 -1.25
C GLY A 552 -34.87 2.65 0.25
N LEU A 553 -34.80 1.57 1.04
CA LEU A 553 -34.87 1.64 2.50
C LEU A 553 -33.60 2.26 3.11
N THR A 554 -32.42 1.98 2.56
CA THR A 554 -31.17 2.64 2.96
C THR A 554 -31.25 4.15 2.73
N LEU A 555 -31.72 4.58 1.56
CA LEU A 555 -31.94 6.01 1.26
C LEU A 555 -32.94 6.64 2.24
N ALA A 556 -34.06 5.96 2.51
CA ALA A 556 -35.05 6.44 3.47
C ALA A 556 -34.49 6.61 4.89
N GLN A 557 -33.68 5.66 5.37
CA GLN A 557 -32.99 5.80 6.67
C GLN A 557 -32.03 6.99 6.68
N GLY A 558 -31.24 7.17 5.62
CA GLY A 558 -30.29 8.28 5.52
C GLY A 558 -30.96 9.65 5.51
N LEU A 559 -32.08 9.77 4.78
CA LEU A 559 -32.89 11.00 4.73
C LEU A 559 -33.54 11.27 6.09
N ARG A 560 -34.14 10.26 6.72
CA ARG A 560 -34.71 10.36 8.07
C ARG A 560 -33.67 10.80 9.08
N LYS A 561 -32.47 10.20 9.07
CA LYS A 561 -31.34 10.55 9.96
C LYS A 561 -30.94 12.02 9.83
N ARG A 562 -31.15 12.62 8.65
CA ARG A 562 -30.80 14.02 8.33
C ARG A 562 -32.00 14.98 8.43
N GLY A 563 -33.16 14.49 8.87
CA GLY A 563 -34.38 15.30 9.08
C GLY A 563 -35.20 15.58 7.82
N ILE A 564 -34.98 14.84 6.72
CA ILE A 564 -35.73 15.00 5.46
C ILE A 564 -36.85 13.98 5.40
N LYS A 565 -38.07 14.43 5.08
CA LYS A 565 -39.25 13.56 5.04
C LYS A 565 -39.31 12.79 3.72
N ALA A 566 -39.09 11.48 3.78
CA ALA A 566 -39.21 10.58 2.65
C ALA A 566 -40.36 9.59 2.84
N THR A 567 -41.02 9.21 1.75
CA THR A 567 -42.06 8.17 1.75
C THR A 567 -41.71 7.10 0.74
N VAL A 568 -41.66 5.85 1.21
CA VAL A 568 -41.34 4.69 0.38
C VAL A 568 -42.64 4.04 -0.10
N PHE A 569 -42.76 3.84 -1.41
CA PHE A 569 -43.88 3.14 -2.03
C PHE A 569 -43.42 1.75 -2.43
N GLU A 570 -44.08 0.72 -1.91
CA GLU A 570 -43.75 -0.69 -2.15
C GLU A 570 -44.96 -1.41 -2.74
N ARG A 571 -44.71 -2.29 -3.70
CA ARG A 571 -45.74 -3.07 -4.39
C ARG A 571 -46.16 -4.32 -3.61
N ASP A 572 -45.34 -4.74 -2.65
CA ASP A 572 -45.64 -5.86 -1.75
C ASP A 572 -46.87 -5.52 -0.90
N ILE A 573 -47.59 -6.54 -0.45
CA ILE A 573 -48.87 -6.40 0.27
C ILE A 573 -48.66 -5.79 1.68
N ASP A 574 -47.58 -6.18 2.34
CA ASP A 574 -47.26 -5.73 3.68
C ASP A 574 -45.73 -5.81 3.94
N ARG A 575 -45.36 -5.56 5.20
CA ARG A 575 -43.98 -5.59 5.68
C ARG A 575 -43.27 -6.92 5.42
N ASP A 576 -44.00 -8.04 5.54
CA ASP A 576 -43.49 -9.41 5.48
C ASP A 576 -43.77 -10.09 4.12
N GLY A 577 -44.49 -9.43 3.21
CA GLY A 577 -44.94 -9.99 1.92
C GLY A 577 -43.83 -10.43 0.97
N ARG A 578 -42.56 -10.10 1.27
CA ARG A 578 -41.40 -10.54 0.50
C ARG A 578 -40.73 -11.75 1.17
N THR A 579 -41.09 -12.95 0.71
CA THR A 579 -40.55 -14.22 1.22
C THR A 579 -39.31 -14.73 0.49
N GLN A 580 -38.91 -14.07 -0.61
CA GLN A 580 -37.78 -14.50 -1.45
C GLN A 580 -36.67 -13.45 -1.57
N GLY A 581 -35.43 -13.93 -1.45
CA GLY A 581 -34.23 -13.24 -1.91
C GLY A 581 -32.97 -13.82 -1.27
N TYR A 582 -31.85 -13.67 -1.96
CA TYR A 582 -30.60 -14.31 -1.58
C TYR A 582 -29.80 -13.47 -0.58
N ALA A 583 -28.99 -14.15 0.24
CA ALA A 583 -28.01 -13.56 1.13
C ALA A 583 -27.03 -12.64 0.40
N ILE A 584 -26.54 -11.65 1.13
CA ILE A 584 -25.89 -10.46 0.58
C ILE A 584 -24.58 -10.23 1.30
N THR A 585 -23.56 -9.82 0.57
CA THR A 585 -22.27 -9.46 1.15
C THR A 585 -22.05 -7.97 1.05
N PHE A 586 -21.88 -7.33 2.20
CA PHE A 586 -21.37 -5.97 2.32
C PHE A 586 -19.87 -6.03 2.58
N HIS A 587 -19.09 -5.34 1.74
CA HIS A 587 -17.65 -5.18 1.91
C HIS A 587 -17.34 -3.69 2.07
N TRP A 588 -16.77 -3.03 1.06
CA TRP A 588 -16.53 -1.57 1.07
C TRP A 588 -17.78 -0.72 1.37
N ALA A 589 -19.00 -1.17 1.08
CA ALA A 589 -20.19 -0.37 1.37
C ALA A 589 -20.55 -0.24 2.86
N LEU A 590 -19.87 -0.94 3.77
CA LEU A 590 -20.11 -0.78 5.21
C LEU A 590 -19.90 0.66 5.67
N GLU A 591 -18.96 1.39 5.05
CA GLU A 591 -18.74 2.82 5.30
C GLU A 591 -19.93 3.68 4.86
N CYS A 592 -20.54 3.35 3.72
CA CYS A 592 -21.78 3.99 3.27
C CYS A 592 -22.91 3.74 4.28
N LEU A 593 -23.06 2.49 4.75
CA LEU A 593 -24.11 2.12 5.69
C LEU A 593 -23.96 2.84 7.05
N GLU A 594 -22.73 3.04 7.52
CA GLU A 594 -22.41 3.78 8.76
C GLU A 594 -22.91 5.23 8.68
N GLN A 595 -22.75 5.86 7.52
CA GLN A 595 -23.24 7.21 7.27
C GLN A 595 -24.75 7.28 7.12
N MET A 596 -25.38 6.23 6.60
CA MET A 596 -26.81 6.19 6.29
C MET A 596 -27.67 5.79 7.48
N TYR A 597 -27.22 4.86 8.33
CA TYR A 597 -28.03 4.36 9.43
C TYR A 597 -27.82 5.15 10.74
N PRO A 598 -28.88 5.31 11.55
CA PRO A 598 -28.74 5.62 12.97
C PRO A 598 -27.82 4.61 13.65
N LYS A 599 -27.09 5.06 14.68
CA LYS A 599 -26.08 4.23 15.36
C LYS A 599 -26.66 2.91 15.89
N ASP A 600 -27.88 2.94 16.45
CA ASP A 600 -28.55 1.76 16.99
C ASP A 600 -28.94 0.73 15.92
N ILE A 601 -29.22 1.16 14.70
CA ILE A 601 -29.46 0.25 13.55
C ILE A 601 -28.14 -0.30 13.02
N PHE A 602 -27.11 0.54 12.94
CA PHE A 602 -25.78 0.14 12.43
C PHE A 602 -25.09 -0.87 13.36
N ASP A 603 -25.14 -0.66 14.68
CA ASP A 603 -24.53 -1.54 15.67
C ASP A 603 -25.19 -2.94 15.70
N ARG A 604 -26.38 -3.11 15.10
CA ARG A 604 -27.15 -4.36 15.01
C ARG A 604 -27.03 -5.05 13.64
N LEU A 605 -26.15 -4.59 12.75
CA LEU A 605 -25.99 -5.22 11.44
C LEU A 605 -25.52 -6.68 11.55
N ASP A 606 -24.74 -7.02 12.58
CA ASP A 606 -24.25 -8.39 12.81
C ASP A 606 -25.38 -9.37 13.19
N ASP A 607 -26.48 -8.88 13.80
CA ASP A 607 -27.69 -9.67 14.09
C ASP A 607 -28.35 -10.20 12.80
N THR A 608 -27.97 -9.65 11.65
CA THR A 608 -28.50 -10.04 10.34
C THR A 608 -27.67 -11.13 9.67
N SER A 609 -26.62 -11.63 10.32
CA SER A 609 -25.75 -12.69 9.79
C SER A 609 -26.53 -13.92 9.30
N VAL A 610 -26.06 -14.53 8.22
CA VAL A 610 -26.58 -15.82 7.75
C VAL A 610 -26.24 -16.97 8.69
N ASP A 611 -25.18 -16.83 9.49
CA ASP A 611 -24.80 -17.81 10.51
C ASP A 611 -24.45 -17.06 11.81
N PRO A 612 -25.34 -17.07 12.81
CA PRO A 612 -25.11 -16.37 14.07
C PRO A 612 -24.02 -17.03 14.94
N ASN A 613 -23.58 -18.25 14.61
CA ASN A 613 -22.55 -18.96 15.37
C ASN A 613 -21.14 -18.50 15.01
N LEU A 614 -20.97 -17.74 13.93
CA LEU A 614 -19.69 -17.18 13.53
C LEU A 614 -19.53 -15.80 14.17
N SER A 615 -18.48 -15.65 14.99
CA SER A 615 -18.18 -14.38 15.67
C SER A 615 -17.73 -13.26 14.73
N PHE A 616 -17.23 -13.64 13.55
CA PHE A 616 -16.81 -12.74 12.48
C PHE A 616 -16.83 -13.50 11.16
N ASP A 617 -16.93 -12.77 10.04
CA ASP A 617 -16.88 -13.37 8.71
C ASP A 617 -15.44 -13.84 8.38
N GLU A 618 -15.11 -15.07 8.78
CA GLU A 618 -13.82 -15.74 8.50
C GLU A 618 -13.76 -16.38 7.11
N GLY A 619 -14.82 -16.28 6.30
CA GLY A 619 -14.90 -17.02 5.03
C GLY A 619 -13.84 -16.57 4.03
N HIS A 620 -13.12 -17.53 3.47
CA HIS A 620 -12.21 -17.32 2.36
C HIS A 620 -13.02 -17.22 1.06
N PHE A 621 -12.76 -16.19 0.24
CA PHE A 621 -13.43 -16.10 -1.05
C PHE A 621 -12.71 -17.03 -2.04
N LEU A 622 -13.10 -18.31 -2.02
CA LEU A 622 -12.46 -19.39 -2.77
C LEU A 622 -13.02 -19.51 -4.20
N VAL A 623 -12.11 -19.76 -5.14
CA VAL A 623 -12.44 -20.25 -6.49
C VAL A 623 -11.82 -21.62 -6.65
N ILE A 624 -12.63 -22.62 -6.99
CA ILE A 624 -12.29 -24.04 -6.93
C ILE A 624 -12.32 -24.63 -8.35
N ASP A 625 -11.35 -25.50 -8.66
CA ASP A 625 -11.35 -26.29 -9.89
C ASP A 625 -12.36 -27.42 -9.79
N GLY A 626 -13.37 -27.40 -10.65
CA GLY A 626 -14.45 -28.38 -10.68
C GLY A 626 -14.02 -29.81 -10.98
N ARG A 627 -12.82 -30.02 -11.53
CA ARG A 627 -12.31 -31.37 -11.88
C ARG A 627 -11.77 -32.14 -10.68
N ASN A 628 -11.34 -31.45 -9.63
CA ASN A 628 -10.65 -32.06 -8.49
C ASN A 628 -10.97 -31.42 -7.13
N CYS A 629 -11.81 -30.38 -7.11
CA CYS A 629 -12.20 -29.61 -5.92
C CYS A 629 -11.02 -28.96 -5.18
N VAL A 630 -9.92 -28.65 -5.88
CA VAL A 630 -8.77 -27.94 -5.31
C VAL A 630 -8.92 -26.42 -5.53
N PRO A 631 -8.64 -25.57 -4.52
CA PRO A 631 -8.63 -24.12 -4.69
C PRO A 631 -7.64 -23.67 -5.77
N ILE A 632 -8.14 -22.95 -6.78
CA ILE A 632 -7.35 -22.22 -7.78
C ILE A 632 -6.95 -20.84 -7.24
N LEU A 633 -7.85 -20.22 -6.48
CA LEU A 633 -7.63 -18.94 -5.83
C LEU A 633 -8.15 -18.98 -4.40
N ASP A 634 -7.35 -18.43 -3.50
CA ASP A 634 -7.69 -18.22 -2.11
C ASP A 634 -7.49 -16.74 -1.75
N ILE A 635 -8.60 -16.02 -1.58
CA ILE A 635 -8.60 -14.65 -1.08
C ILE A 635 -8.94 -14.70 0.41
N PRO A 636 -7.99 -14.34 1.30
CA PRO A 636 -8.21 -14.41 2.73
C PRO A 636 -9.29 -13.40 3.19
N PRO A 637 -9.95 -13.68 4.33
CA PRO A 637 -11.00 -12.81 4.86
C PRO A 637 -10.48 -11.39 5.13
N SER A 638 -11.27 -10.39 4.72
CA SER A 638 -11.00 -8.98 4.99
C SER A 638 -11.55 -8.57 6.36
N LYS A 639 -10.85 -7.69 7.09
CA LYS A 639 -11.22 -7.26 8.46
C LYS A 639 -12.60 -6.56 8.62
N ARG A 640 -13.36 -6.33 7.55
CA ARG A 640 -14.67 -5.64 7.57
C ARG A 640 -15.59 -6.17 6.44
N ARG A 641 -16.16 -7.37 6.61
CA ARG A 641 -17.14 -7.99 5.69
C ARG A 641 -18.33 -8.52 6.49
N ILE A 642 -19.55 -8.32 6.00
CA ILE A 642 -20.77 -8.88 6.59
C ILE A 642 -21.52 -9.68 5.52
N ARG A 643 -21.77 -10.97 5.80
CA ARG A 643 -22.69 -11.82 5.03
C ARG A 643 -24.06 -11.81 5.70
N ALA A 644 -24.96 -10.97 5.21
CA ALA A 644 -26.28 -10.76 5.78
C ALA A 644 -27.35 -11.62 5.10
N ASN A 645 -28.22 -12.22 5.92
CA ASN A 645 -29.52 -12.71 5.49
C ASN A 645 -30.38 -11.51 5.05
N ARG A 646 -30.80 -11.51 3.79
CA ARG A 646 -31.52 -10.39 3.18
C ARG A 646 -32.81 -10.03 3.92
N SER A 647 -33.54 -11.04 4.41
CA SER A 647 -34.82 -10.84 5.09
C SER A 647 -34.60 -10.24 6.48
N LYS A 648 -33.63 -10.77 7.26
CA LYS A 648 -33.23 -10.20 8.57
C LYS A 648 -32.76 -8.75 8.40
N PHE A 649 -31.88 -8.50 7.43
CA PHE A 649 -31.36 -7.16 7.13
C PHE A 649 -32.47 -6.18 6.72
N ARG A 650 -33.37 -6.59 5.81
CA ARG A 650 -34.50 -5.75 5.41
C ARG A 650 -35.41 -5.41 6.60
N LYS A 651 -35.70 -6.37 7.47
CA LYS A 651 -36.53 -6.16 8.67
C LYS A 651 -35.92 -5.15 9.64
N LEU A 652 -34.60 -5.20 9.82
CA LEU A 652 -33.84 -4.26 10.64
C LEU A 652 -33.91 -2.83 10.08
N ILE A 653 -33.61 -2.64 8.80
CA ILE A 653 -33.59 -1.29 8.19
C ILE A 653 -34.99 -0.72 7.94
N LEU A 654 -36.05 -1.51 8.09
CA LEU A 654 -37.45 -1.04 8.10
C LEU A 654 -37.86 -0.39 9.42
N GLU A 655 -37.08 -0.57 10.49
CA GLU A 655 -37.42 0.00 11.79
C GLU A 655 -37.56 1.51 11.67
N ARG A 656 -38.72 2.02 12.12
CA ARG A 656 -39.04 3.45 12.13
C ARG A 656 -39.09 4.06 10.71
N LEU A 657 -39.49 3.32 9.68
CA LEU A 657 -39.80 3.91 8.37
C LEU A 657 -41.28 3.81 8.04
N ASP A 658 -41.80 4.86 7.40
CA ASP A 658 -43.16 4.88 6.87
C ASP A 658 -43.13 4.36 5.43
N VAL A 659 -43.69 3.16 5.21
CA VAL A 659 -43.80 2.51 3.91
C VAL A 659 -45.27 2.38 3.53
N VAL A 660 -45.63 2.79 2.32
CA VAL A 660 -46.96 2.64 1.75
C VAL A 660 -46.95 1.41 0.85
N TYR A 661 -47.65 0.36 1.29
CA TYR A 661 -47.74 -0.93 0.62
C TYR A 661 -48.84 -0.97 -0.44
N GLU A 662 -48.84 -2.02 -1.26
CA GLU A 662 -49.77 -2.23 -2.39
C GLU A 662 -49.71 -1.11 -3.46
N LYS A 663 -48.59 -0.40 -3.54
CA LYS A 663 -48.39 0.71 -4.46
C LYS A 663 -47.55 0.29 -5.67
N ARG A 664 -48.25 -0.16 -6.71
CA ARG A 664 -47.65 -0.42 -8.03
C ARG A 664 -47.53 0.88 -8.83
N PHE A 665 -46.30 1.35 -8.98
CA PHE A 665 -46.00 2.57 -9.72
C PHE A 665 -46.40 2.44 -11.19
N ARG A 666 -47.05 3.47 -11.73
CA ARG A 666 -47.51 3.51 -13.12
C ARG A 666 -46.76 4.58 -13.92
N SER A 667 -46.79 5.82 -13.45
CA SER A 667 -46.13 6.94 -14.13
C SER A 667 -45.82 8.09 -13.20
N TYR A 668 -44.95 8.99 -13.65
CA TYR A 668 -44.74 10.28 -12.99
C TYR A 668 -44.97 11.44 -13.96
N GLU A 669 -45.26 12.60 -13.40
CA GLU A 669 -45.40 13.86 -14.14
C GLU A 669 -44.61 14.94 -13.39
N ILE A 670 -43.69 15.60 -14.09
CA ILE A 670 -42.93 16.73 -13.55
C ILE A 670 -43.81 17.97 -13.68
N ILE A 671 -43.96 18.70 -12.58
CA ILE A 671 -44.72 19.95 -12.48
C ILE A 671 -43.77 21.08 -12.04
N PRO A 672 -44.11 22.38 -12.22
CA PRO A 672 -43.20 23.48 -11.90
C PRO A 672 -42.60 23.41 -10.48
N ASP A 673 -43.40 23.00 -9.50
CA ASP A 673 -43.03 22.94 -8.08
C ASP A 673 -42.83 21.52 -7.54
N GLY A 674 -42.48 20.54 -8.39
CA GLY A 674 -42.18 19.17 -7.95
C GLY A 674 -42.53 18.07 -8.95
N VAL A 675 -42.97 16.93 -8.42
CA VAL A 675 -43.29 15.72 -9.20
C VAL A 675 -44.50 15.02 -8.60
N ILE A 676 -45.37 14.49 -9.48
CA ILE A 676 -46.53 13.68 -9.09
C ILE A 676 -46.28 12.23 -9.51
N ALA A 677 -46.26 11.30 -8.56
CA ALA A 677 -46.27 9.86 -8.81
C ALA A 677 -47.71 9.35 -8.91
N ARG A 678 -48.00 8.51 -9.90
CA ARG A 678 -49.30 7.87 -10.14
C ARG A 678 -49.18 6.36 -10.05
N PHE A 679 -50.17 5.71 -9.44
CA PHE A 679 -50.18 4.27 -9.16
C PHE A 679 -51.33 3.56 -9.88
N GLU A 680 -51.22 2.24 -10.05
CA GLU A 680 -52.22 1.43 -10.76
C GLU A 680 -53.61 1.44 -10.10
N ASP A 681 -53.67 1.63 -8.77
CA ASP A 681 -54.90 1.73 -8.00
C ASP A 681 -55.62 3.09 -8.15
N GLY A 682 -55.09 3.98 -9.01
CA GLY A 682 -55.63 5.32 -9.25
C GLY A 682 -55.16 6.38 -8.26
N SER A 683 -54.40 6.01 -7.22
CA SER A 683 -53.85 6.99 -6.26
C SER A 683 -52.71 7.80 -6.86
N SER A 684 -52.52 9.03 -6.35
CA SER A 684 -51.42 9.91 -6.76
C SER A 684 -50.85 10.68 -5.58
N PHE A 685 -49.54 10.93 -5.61
CA PHE A 685 -48.80 11.58 -4.53
C PHE A 685 -47.88 12.66 -5.10
N LYS A 686 -47.93 13.87 -4.55
CA LYS A 686 -47.06 14.99 -4.90
C LYS A 686 -45.85 15.02 -3.96
N GLY A 687 -44.67 15.22 -4.51
CA GLY A 687 -43.47 15.52 -3.73
C GLY A 687 -42.51 16.45 -4.44
N SER A 688 -41.47 16.91 -3.75
CA SER A 688 -40.46 17.80 -4.34
C SER A 688 -39.46 17.06 -5.24
N PHE A 689 -39.30 15.76 -5.01
CA PHE A 689 -38.35 14.89 -5.70
C PHE A 689 -38.83 13.43 -5.77
N LEU A 690 -38.47 12.70 -6.83
CA LEU A 690 -38.79 11.27 -7.01
C LEU A 690 -37.52 10.43 -7.26
N VAL A 691 -37.41 9.30 -6.58
CA VAL A 691 -36.29 8.36 -6.75
C VAL A 691 -36.81 6.98 -7.15
N GLY A 692 -36.35 6.49 -8.30
CA GLY A 692 -36.59 5.12 -8.75
C GLY A 692 -35.61 4.14 -8.12
N CYS A 693 -36.12 3.26 -7.25
CA CYS A 693 -35.41 2.16 -6.57
C CYS A 693 -36.06 0.79 -6.85
N ASP A 694 -36.83 0.69 -7.94
CA ASP A 694 -37.74 -0.42 -8.30
C ASP A 694 -37.05 -1.57 -9.08
N GLY A 695 -35.70 -1.59 -9.08
CA GLY A 695 -34.87 -2.72 -9.49
C GLY A 695 -34.68 -2.87 -11.00
N ASN A 696 -34.25 -4.07 -11.44
CA ASN A 696 -33.84 -4.35 -12.82
C ASN A 696 -34.91 -4.06 -13.87
N ASN A 697 -36.20 -4.06 -13.50
CA ASN A 697 -37.33 -3.79 -14.41
C ASN A 697 -37.94 -2.40 -14.19
N SER A 698 -37.15 -1.45 -13.70
CA SER A 698 -37.59 -0.12 -13.29
C SER A 698 -38.48 0.57 -14.34
N LEU A 699 -39.70 0.90 -13.95
CA LEU A 699 -40.64 1.68 -14.76
C LEU A 699 -40.26 3.17 -14.77
N VAL A 700 -39.64 3.63 -13.67
CA VAL A 700 -39.06 4.99 -13.59
C VAL A 700 -37.94 5.15 -14.63
N ARG A 701 -37.03 4.16 -14.74
CA ARG A 701 -35.97 4.16 -15.76
C ARG A 701 -36.56 4.18 -17.17
N ARG A 702 -37.55 3.34 -17.47
CA ARG A 702 -38.19 3.29 -18.80
C ARG A 702 -38.81 4.62 -19.21
N GLN A 703 -39.42 5.34 -18.26
CA GLN A 703 -39.98 6.67 -18.53
C GLN A 703 -38.91 7.75 -18.70
N LEU A 704 -37.77 7.64 -18.00
CA LEU A 704 -36.66 8.58 -18.12
C LEU A 704 -35.88 8.46 -19.44
N VAL A 705 -35.52 7.23 -19.84
CA VAL A 705 -34.64 7.01 -21.01
C VAL A 705 -35.39 6.51 -22.25
N GLY A 706 -36.65 6.09 -22.11
CA GLY A 706 -37.43 5.39 -23.15
C GLY A 706 -37.24 3.87 -23.12
N GLU A 707 -38.25 3.13 -23.59
CA GLU A 707 -38.29 1.64 -23.55
C GLU A 707 -37.06 0.99 -24.19
N GLU A 708 -36.65 1.48 -25.37
CA GLU A 708 -35.50 0.92 -26.11
C GLU A 708 -34.20 1.11 -25.32
N LYS A 709 -33.94 2.32 -24.81
CA LYS A 709 -32.71 2.62 -24.05
C LYS A 709 -32.71 2.01 -22.66
N ALA A 710 -33.87 1.72 -22.07
CA ALA A 710 -34.00 1.11 -20.75
C ALA A 710 -33.85 -0.43 -20.78
N ALA A 711 -33.83 -1.03 -21.98
CA ALA A 711 -33.79 -2.47 -22.16
C ALA A 711 -32.48 -3.06 -21.60
N LEU A 712 -32.62 -4.13 -20.81
CA LEU A 712 -31.48 -4.88 -20.29
C LEU A 712 -30.81 -5.67 -21.41
N LYS A 713 -29.48 -5.74 -21.38
CA LYS A 713 -28.68 -6.51 -22.34
C LYS A 713 -28.37 -7.90 -21.77
N PRO A 714 -28.81 -9.00 -22.40
CA PRO A 714 -28.46 -10.35 -21.96
C PRO A 714 -26.94 -10.59 -21.97
N CYS A 715 -26.45 -11.46 -21.08
CA CYS A 715 -25.02 -11.78 -20.96
C CYS A 715 -24.57 -13.00 -21.78
N GLY A 716 -25.50 -13.70 -22.45
CA GLY A 716 -25.19 -14.94 -23.18
C GLY A 716 -24.91 -16.15 -22.27
N ILE A 717 -25.30 -16.07 -21.00
CA ILE A 717 -25.11 -17.11 -19.98
C ILE A 717 -26.49 -17.43 -19.38
N THR A 718 -26.78 -18.72 -19.27
CA THR A 718 -27.98 -19.23 -18.59
C THR A 718 -27.63 -19.59 -17.16
N MET A 719 -28.55 -19.34 -16.22
CA MET A 719 -28.36 -19.71 -14.82
C MET A 719 -29.66 -20.21 -14.18
N GLY A 720 -29.55 -21.27 -13.39
CA GLY A 720 -30.60 -21.80 -12.53
C GLY A 720 -30.16 -21.77 -11.07
N GLY A 721 -31.10 -21.52 -10.16
CA GLY A 721 -30.83 -21.51 -8.72
C GLY A 721 -31.90 -22.26 -7.93
N VAL A 722 -31.46 -22.99 -6.90
CA VAL A 722 -32.32 -23.70 -5.96
C VAL A 722 -31.79 -23.52 -4.54
N VAL A 723 -32.69 -23.37 -3.56
CA VAL A 723 -32.33 -23.39 -2.14
C VAL A 723 -32.55 -24.80 -1.60
N GLN A 724 -31.46 -25.44 -1.18
CA GLN A 724 -31.43 -26.75 -0.54
C GLN A 724 -31.38 -26.59 0.98
N TYR A 725 -31.87 -27.58 1.71
CA TYR A 725 -31.86 -27.61 3.17
C TYR A 725 -31.09 -28.83 3.65
N PHE A 726 -30.03 -28.60 4.43
CA PHE A 726 -29.14 -29.64 4.91
C PHE A 726 -29.15 -29.71 6.44
N THR A 727 -28.98 -30.91 7.00
CA THR A 727 -28.52 -31.05 8.39
C THR A 727 -27.02 -30.68 8.49
N PRO A 728 -26.49 -30.38 9.68
CA PRO A 728 -25.05 -30.08 9.85
C PRO A 728 -24.14 -31.17 9.28
N GLU A 729 -24.51 -32.44 9.43
CA GLU A 729 -23.75 -33.59 8.91
C GLU A 729 -23.76 -33.62 7.38
N GLN A 730 -24.92 -33.33 6.76
CA GLN A 730 -25.04 -33.27 5.30
C GLN A 730 -24.32 -32.07 4.71
N ALA A 731 -24.30 -30.93 5.42
CA ALA A 731 -23.62 -29.71 4.98
C ALA A 731 -22.10 -29.78 5.17
N LYS A 732 -21.61 -30.65 6.07
CA LYS A 732 -20.21 -30.72 6.49
C LYS A 732 -19.19 -30.77 5.33
N PRO A 733 -19.36 -31.61 4.28
CA PRO A 733 -18.39 -31.69 3.18
C PRO A 733 -18.20 -30.36 2.44
N TYR A 734 -19.23 -29.51 2.42
CA TYR A 734 -19.19 -28.21 1.76
C TYR A 734 -18.71 -27.11 2.71
N ARG A 735 -19.14 -27.16 3.97
CA ARG A 735 -18.74 -26.18 4.99
C ARG A 735 -17.29 -26.32 5.45
N ASP A 736 -16.70 -27.51 5.29
CA ASP A 736 -15.27 -27.74 5.50
C ASP A 736 -14.41 -27.11 4.37
N ILE A 737 -15.00 -26.79 3.20
CA ILE A 737 -14.35 -26.02 2.13
C ILE A 737 -14.37 -24.53 2.48
N ASP A 738 -15.56 -23.97 2.67
CA ASP A 738 -15.77 -22.63 3.25
C ASP A 738 -17.11 -22.59 4.00
N PRO A 739 -17.16 -22.01 5.22
CA PRO A 739 -18.36 -22.01 6.04
C PRO A 739 -19.52 -21.16 5.48
N LEU A 740 -19.27 -20.26 4.52
CA LEU A 740 -20.25 -19.27 4.06
C LEU A 740 -20.55 -19.36 2.56
N LEU A 741 -19.53 -19.32 1.71
CA LEU A 741 -19.69 -19.31 0.25
C LEU A 741 -18.40 -19.65 -0.50
N PHE A 742 -18.54 -20.22 -1.68
CA PHE A 742 -17.42 -20.43 -2.61
C PHE A 742 -17.94 -20.59 -4.04
N GLN A 743 -17.00 -20.55 -4.99
CA GLN A 743 -17.27 -20.71 -6.41
C GLN A 743 -16.52 -21.91 -6.96
N THR A 744 -17.14 -22.66 -7.86
CA THR A 744 -16.48 -23.77 -8.56
C THR A 744 -16.61 -23.57 -10.05
N ILE A 745 -15.49 -23.67 -10.77
CA ILE A 745 -15.44 -23.53 -12.23
C ILE A 745 -14.93 -24.83 -12.84
N HIS A 746 -15.66 -25.37 -13.81
CA HIS A 746 -15.21 -26.53 -14.56
C HIS A 746 -14.65 -26.10 -15.93
N PRO A 747 -13.33 -26.13 -16.15
CA PRO A 747 -12.71 -25.54 -17.34
C PRO A 747 -13.06 -26.24 -18.67
N GLU A 748 -13.47 -27.52 -18.63
CA GLU A 748 -13.81 -28.29 -19.84
C GLU A 748 -15.29 -28.20 -20.20
N THR A 749 -16.20 -28.48 -19.25
CA THR A 749 -17.66 -28.34 -19.46
C THR A 749 -18.11 -26.88 -19.50
N ARG A 750 -17.28 -25.96 -18.99
CA ARG A 750 -17.57 -24.53 -18.86
C ARG A 750 -18.75 -24.25 -17.94
N ASN A 751 -19.10 -25.19 -17.07
CA ASN A 751 -20.13 -25.01 -16.05
C ASN A 751 -19.52 -24.33 -14.82
N TYR A 752 -20.35 -23.54 -14.15
CA TYR A 752 -19.99 -22.78 -12.96
C TYR A 752 -21.00 -23.07 -11.84
N ILE A 753 -20.51 -23.20 -10.61
CA ILE A 753 -21.32 -23.38 -9.40
C ILE A 753 -21.07 -22.21 -8.45
N TRP A 754 -22.15 -21.61 -7.95
CA TRP A 754 -22.13 -20.73 -6.78
C TRP A 754 -22.79 -21.45 -5.61
N TYR A 755 -21.99 -21.76 -4.59
CA TYR A 755 -22.47 -22.26 -3.31
C TYR A 755 -22.59 -21.10 -2.33
N SER A 756 -23.75 -20.94 -1.68
CA SER A 756 -23.91 -19.92 -0.65
C SER A 756 -24.91 -20.28 0.42
N VAL A 757 -24.46 -20.25 1.66
CA VAL A 757 -25.33 -20.27 2.85
C VAL A 757 -26.24 -19.04 2.84
N GLN A 758 -27.53 -19.28 3.05
CA GLN A 758 -28.60 -18.29 3.09
C GLN A 758 -29.05 -18.00 4.51
N ASP A 759 -29.15 -19.05 5.32
CA ASP A 759 -29.54 -18.98 6.72
C ASP A 759 -29.14 -20.27 7.44
N VAL A 760 -28.78 -20.13 8.71
CA VAL A 760 -28.67 -21.23 9.67
C VAL A 760 -29.75 -21.01 10.71
N SER A 761 -30.58 -22.03 10.95
CA SER A 761 -31.65 -21.95 11.94
C SER A 761 -31.09 -21.63 13.33
N ASP A 762 -31.88 -20.96 14.16
CA ASP A 762 -31.43 -20.55 15.51
C ASP A 762 -31.03 -21.74 16.39
N ASP A 763 -31.59 -22.93 16.15
CA ASP A 763 -31.21 -24.18 16.82
C ASP A 763 -30.02 -24.91 16.17
N GLY A 764 -29.46 -24.34 15.09
CA GLY A 764 -28.31 -24.86 14.35
C GLY A 764 -28.57 -26.13 13.54
N LYS A 765 -29.82 -26.64 13.49
CA LYS A 765 -30.12 -27.95 12.90
C LYS A 765 -30.40 -27.92 11.40
N THR A 766 -30.73 -26.77 10.84
CA THR A 766 -31.06 -26.64 9.41
C THR A 766 -30.22 -25.54 8.80
N ILE A 767 -29.54 -25.87 7.71
CA ILE A 767 -28.70 -24.96 6.94
C ILE A 767 -29.31 -24.82 5.56
N ALA A 768 -29.83 -23.63 5.27
CA ALA A 768 -30.37 -23.28 3.96
C ALA A 768 -29.22 -22.81 3.04
N VAL A 769 -29.07 -23.46 1.89
CA VAL A 769 -27.98 -23.22 0.94
C VAL A 769 -28.55 -22.95 -0.43
N LEU A 770 -28.24 -21.79 -0.99
CA LEU A 770 -28.44 -21.50 -2.40
C LEU A 770 -27.34 -22.16 -3.21
N THR A 771 -27.74 -23.03 -4.11
CA THR A 771 -26.88 -23.58 -5.16
C THR A 771 -27.32 -23.01 -6.49
N MET A 772 -26.46 -22.25 -7.14
CA MET A 772 -26.71 -21.78 -8.52
C MET A 772 -25.73 -22.45 -9.47
N VAL A 773 -26.23 -22.81 -10.64
CA VAL A 773 -25.41 -23.34 -11.73
C VAL A 773 -25.62 -22.48 -12.96
N SER A 774 -24.52 -22.06 -13.58
CA SER A 774 -24.55 -21.34 -14.85
C SER A 774 -23.68 -21.98 -15.92
N HIS A 775 -24.07 -21.77 -17.17
CA HIS A 775 -23.39 -22.26 -18.36
C HIS A 775 -23.58 -21.30 -19.53
N PRO A 776 -22.64 -21.23 -20.50
CA PRO A 776 -22.79 -20.38 -21.68
C PRO A 776 -23.88 -20.93 -22.61
N ILE A 777 -24.57 -20.03 -23.33
CA ILE A 777 -25.50 -20.41 -24.39
C ILE A 777 -24.68 -20.60 -25.68
N LEU A 778 -24.33 -21.85 -25.99
CA LEU A 778 -23.58 -22.19 -27.21
C LEU A 778 -24.51 -22.56 -28.37
N ASP A 779 -25.65 -23.18 -28.04
CA ASP A 779 -26.74 -23.52 -28.95
C ASP A 779 -28.03 -22.94 -28.36
N PRO A 780 -28.81 -22.15 -29.11
CA PRO A 780 -30.11 -21.63 -28.66
C PRO A 780 -31.09 -22.73 -28.20
N THR A 781 -30.92 -23.97 -28.65
CA THR A 781 -31.74 -25.11 -28.21
C THR A 781 -31.36 -25.66 -26.83
N ASP A 782 -30.16 -25.35 -26.35
CA ASP A 782 -29.68 -25.70 -24.99
C ASP A 782 -30.07 -24.63 -23.95
N GLU A 783 -30.77 -23.57 -24.38
CA GLU A 783 -31.34 -22.56 -23.50
C GLU A 783 -32.69 -23.02 -22.93
N LEU A 784 -32.80 -23.08 -21.60
CA LEU A 784 -34.08 -23.28 -20.91
C LEU A 784 -35.11 -22.25 -21.36
N SER A 785 -36.40 -22.61 -21.41
CA SER A 785 -37.48 -21.64 -21.69
C SER A 785 -37.55 -20.54 -20.62
N LYS A 786 -38.02 -19.34 -20.98
CA LYS A 786 -38.26 -18.25 -19.98
C LYS A 786 -39.31 -18.64 -18.94
N ASN A 787 -40.21 -19.55 -19.32
CA ASN A 787 -41.28 -20.05 -18.45
C ASN A 787 -40.97 -21.47 -17.94
N ALA A 788 -39.69 -21.84 -17.83
CA ALA A 788 -39.30 -23.16 -17.34
C ALA A 788 -39.81 -23.40 -15.91
N THR A 789 -40.38 -24.58 -15.67
CA THR A 789 -40.84 -25.03 -14.36
C THR A 789 -39.66 -25.36 -13.44
N SER A 790 -39.87 -25.35 -12.12
CA SER A 790 -38.84 -25.73 -11.14
C SER A 790 -38.20 -27.09 -11.47
N LYS A 791 -39.01 -28.07 -11.88
CA LYS A 791 -38.52 -29.41 -12.28
C LYS A 791 -37.60 -29.36 -13.48
N GLN A 792 -37.91 -28.54 -14.49
CA GLN A 792 -37.05 -28.36 -15.66
C GLN A 792 -35.74 -27.67 -15.31
N VAL A 793 -35.77 -26.68 -14.41
CA VAL A 793 -34.55 -26.01 -13.92
C VAL A 793 -33.68 -26.99 -13.14
N ILE A 794 -34.25 -27.81 -12.25
CA ILE A 794 -33.50 -28.81 -11.49
C ILE A 794 -32.95 -29.90 -12.40
N ALA A 795 -33.71 -30.36 -13.39
CA ALA A 795 -33.23 -31.34 -14.36
C ALA A 795 -32.03 -30.82 -15.16
N ASP A 796 -32.04 -29.55 -15.58
CA ASP A 796 -30.88 -28.93 -16.21
C ASP A 796 -29.70 -28.80 -15.24
N ILE A 797 -29.92 -28.37 -13.99
CA ILE A 797 -28.86 -28.32 -12.96
C ILE A 797 -28.21 -29.71 -12.78
N LYS A 798 -29.00 -30.78 -12.68
CA LYS A 798 -28.50 -32.15 -12.56
C LYS A 798 -27.71 -32.57 -13.81
N LYS A 799 -28.20 -32.24 -15.02
CA LYS A 799 -27.46 -32.46 -16.28
C LYS A 799 -26.11 -31.75 -16.27
N ARG A 800 -26.02 -30.54 -15.73
CA ARG A 800 -24.75 -29.78 -15.63
C ARG A 800 -23.82 -30.27 -14.52
N ALA A 801 -24.26 -31.18 -13.66
CA ALA A 801 -23.41 -31.80 -12.63
C ALA A 801 -22.34 -32.71 -13.24
N GLU A 802 -22.59 -33.27 -14.43
CA GLU A 802 -21.66 -34.15 -15.13
C GLU A 802 -20.30 -33.48 -15.33
N GLY A 803 -19.23 -34.18 -14.95
CA GLY A 803 -17.84 -33.72 -15.00
C GLY A 803 -17.31 -33.17 -13.68
N PHE A 804 -18.16 -32.64 -12.79
CA PHE A 804 -17.68 -32.18 -11.49
C PHE A 804 -17.19 -33.33 -10.61
N ALA A 805 -16.11 -33.10 -9.85
CA ALA A 805 -15.63 -34.01 -8.83
C ALA A 805 -16.45 -33.92 -7.54
N GLU A 806 -16.30 -34.89 -6.65
CA GLU A 806 -16.88 -34.81 -5.32
C GLU A 806 -16.19 -33.73 -4.47
N PRO A 807 -16.93 -32.97 -3.63
CA PRO A 807 -18.34 -33.17 -3.30
C PRO A 807 -19.33 -32.41 -4.24
N MET A 808 -18.85 -31.71 -5.27
CA MET A 808 -19.68 -30.86 -6.15
C MET A 808 -20.67 -31.65 -7.00
N PHE A 809 -20.29 -32.85 -7.44
CA PHE A 809 -21.21 -33.75 -8.12
C PHE A 809 -22.41 -34.10 -7.25
N SER A 810 -22.19 -34.58 -6.03
CA SER A 810 -23.26 -34.93 -5.09
C SER A 810 -24.11 -33.71 -4.69
N LEU A 811 -23.53 -32.51 -4.58
CA LEU A 811 -24.26 -31.27 -4.31
C LEU A 811 -25.37 -30.98 -5.32
N LEU A 812 -25.11 -31.28 -6.59
CA LEU A 812 -26.04 -31.00 -7.70
C LEU A 812 -26.93 -32.20 -8.02
N ASN A 813 -26.36 -33.41 -8.07
CA ASN A 813 -27.09 -34.60 -8.48
C ASN A 813 -28.19 -34.98 -7.47
N ASN A 814 -27.98 -34.69 -6.18
CA ASN A 814 -28.90 -35.07 -5.10
C ASN A 814 -29.97 -34.02 -4.78
N ILE A 815 -30.12 -32.97 -5.61
CA ILE A 815 -31.18 -31.96 -5.43
C ILE A 815 -32.56 -32.64 -5.51
N ASP A 816 -33.42 -32.39 -4.51
CA ASP A 816 -34.82 -32.81 -4.54
C ASP A 816 -35.58 -32.04 -5.62
N GLU A 817 -36.18 -32.78 -6.55
CA GLU A 817 -36.89 -32.25 -7.73
C GLU A 817 -38.18 -31.49 -7.39
N ASN A 818 -38.66 -31.62 -6.15
CA ASN A 818 -39.85 -30.92 -5.67
C ASN A 818 -39.52 -29.54 -5.08
N LEU A 819 -38.24 -29.20 -4.94
CA LEU A 819 -37.84 -27.89 -4.43
C LEU A 819 -38.21 -26.77 -5.42
N PRO A 820 -38.61 -25.58 -4.92
CA PRO A 820 -38.74 -24.39 -5.75
C PRO A 820 -37.39 -24.02 -6.36
N ALA A 821 -37.32 -23.95 -7.68
CA ALA A 821 -36.12 -23.53 -8.42
C ALA A 821 -36.49 -22.40 -9.38
N THR A 822 -35.56 -21.48 -9.58
CA THR A 822 -35.79 -20.28 -10.38
C THR A 822 -34.77 -20.19 -11.49
N ARG A 823 -35.25 -19.95 -12.71
CA ARG A 823 -34.40 -19.53 -13.81
C ARG A 823 -34.03 -18.06 -13.61
N ILE A 824 -32.75 -17.76 -13.60
CA ILE A 824 -32.25 -16.41 -13.35
C ILE A 824 -31.75 -15.84 -14.68
N HIS A 825 -32.34 -14.72 -15.08
CA HIS A 825 -31.94 -14.01 -16.29
C HIS A 825 -30.75 -13.09 -15.99
N LEU A 826 -29.58 -13.48 -16.48
CA LEU A 826 -28.36 -12.68 -16.40
C LEU A 826 -28.37 -11.61 -17.49
N ALA A 827 -28.68 -10.40 -17.08
CA ALA A 827 -28.65 -9.22 -17.92
C ALA A 827 -28.13 -8.04 -17.10
N ASP A 828 -27.57 -7.06 -17.80
CA ASP A 828 -27.10 -5.82 -17.22
C ASP A 828 -27.67 -4.61 -17.96
N TRP A 829 -27.39 -3.42 -17.42
CA TRP A 829 -27.65 -2.17 -18.13
C TRP A 829 -26.61 -1.14 -17.76
N ILE A 830 -25.99 -0.57 -18.80
CA ILE A 830 -25.00 0.50 -18.68
C ILE A 830 -25.75 1.84 -18.76
N PRO A 831 -25.61 2.73 -17.77
CA PRO A 831 -26.40 3.95 -17.72
C PRO A 831 -26.08 4.90 -18.88
N VAL A 832 -27.13 5.43 -19.50
CA VAL A 832 -27.03 6.41 -20.59
C VAL A 832 -27.41 7.81 -20.10
N PRO A 833 -27.02 8.89 -20.79
CA PRO A 833 -27.51 10.23 -20.47
C PRO A 833 -29.04 10.35 -20.65
N TYR A 834 -29.71 10.98 -19.68
CA TYR A 834 -31.12 11.34 -19.72
C TYR A 834 -31.33 12.72 -19.08
N ASN A 835 -32.49 13.33 -19.32
CA ASN A 835 -32.87 14.60 -18.70
C ASN A 835 -33.82 14.34 -17.53
N SER A 836 -33.30 14.43 -16.31
CA SER A 836 -34.08 14.33 -15.07
C SER A 836 -34.81 15.60 -14.67
N GLN A 837 -34.52 16.73 -15.34
CA GLN A 837 -34.97 18.08 -14.99
C GLN A 837 -34.74 18.43 -13.51
N GLY A 838 -33.75 17.82 -12.86
CA GLY A 838 -33.48 18.02 -11.43
C GLY A 838 -34.60 17.56 -10.49
N ARG A 839 -35.54 16.71 -10.95
CA ARG A 839 -36.72 16.26 -10.16
C ARG A 839 -36.84 14.75 -9.99
N VAL A 840 -36.12 13.98 -10.79
CA VAL A 840 -36.20 12.52 -10.80
C VAL A 840 -34.81 11.89 -10.86
N ALA A 841 -34.50 10.92 -10.00
CA ALA A 841 -33.24 10.18 -10.05
C ALA A 841 -33.45 8.66 -9.96
N LEU A 842 -32.43 7.89 -10.31
CA LEU A 842 -32.42 6.43 -10.16
C LEU A 842 -31.34 6.03 -9.15
N ALA A 843 -31.60 4.99 -8.35
CA ALA A 843 -30.59 4.40 -7.46
C ALA A 843 -30.61 2.86 -7.49
N GLY A 844 -29.46 2.24 -7.23
CA GLY A 844 -29.32 0.78 -7.15
C GLY A 844 -29.50 0.09 -8.50
N ASP A 845 -30.18 -1.05 -8.50
CA ASP A 845 -30.46 -1.84 -9.69
C ASP A 845 -31.40 -1.14 -10.70
N ALA A 846 -32.12 -0.09 -10.28
CA ALA A 846 -32.82 0.78 -11.21
C ALA A 846 -31.83 1.65 -12.00
N ALA A 847 -30.72 2.06 -11.38
CA ALA A 847 -29.70 2.94 -11.95
C ALA A 847 -28.55 2.23 -12.67
N GLY A 848 -28.38 0.92 -12.51
CA GLY A 848 -27.24 0.20 -13.10
C GLY A 848 -27.16 -1.26 -12.67
N PRO A 849 -28.12 -2.11 -13.07
CA PRO A 849 -28.11 -3.52 -12.72
C PRO A 849 -26.91 -4.23 -13.36
N MET A 850 -26.34 -5.19 -12.65
CA MET A 850 -25.13 -5.94 -13.04
C MET A 850 -25.22 -7.41 -12.64
N THR A 851 -24.33 -8.24 -13.17
CA THR A 851 -24.29 -9.68 -12.84
C THR A 851 -23.68 -9.93 -11.44
N MET A 852 -23.93 -11.12 -10.86
CA MET A 852 -23.46 -11.44 -9.50
C MET A 852 -22.00 -11.87 -9.38
N PHE A 853 -21.29 -12.14 -10.50
CA PHE A 853 -19.98 -12.80 -10.49
C PHE A 853 -18.90 -12.02 -9.73
N ARG A 854 -19.12 -10.72 -9.49
CA ARG A 854 -18.25 -9.88 -8.65
C ARG A 854 -18.84 -9.52 -7.28
N GLY A 855 -20.14 -9.73 -7.05
CA GLY A 855 -20.81 -9.43 -5.77
C GLY A 855 -21.01 -7.94 -5.46
N GLU A 856 -20.89 -7.04 -6.45
CA GLU A 856 -20.77 -5.59 -6.22
C GLU A 856 -22.10 -4.82 -6.23
N ALA A 857 -23.20 -5.42 -6.70
CA ALA A 857 -24.45 -4.70 -7.01
C ALA A 857 -25.03 -3.91 -5.82
N VAL A 858 -25.19 -4.55 -4.66
CA VAL A 858 -25.72 -3.88 -3.44
C VAL A 858 -24.75 -2.83 -2.90
N ASN A 859 -23.44 -3.04 -3.09
CA ASN A 859 -22.43 -2.15 -2.57
C ASN A 859 -22.50 -0.83 -3.34
N HIS A 860 -22.58 -0.91 -4.67
CA HIS A 860 -22.85 0.26 -5.50
C HIS A 860 -24.22 0.87 -5.22
N GLY A 861 -25.26 0.07 -4.99
CA GLY A 861 -26.57 0.61 -4.60
C GLY A 861 -26.57 1.36 -3.27
N SER A 862 -25.77 0.92 -2.29
CA SER A 862 -25.62 1.59 -0.99
C SER A 862 -24.91 2.93 -1.14
N LEU A 863 -23.93 3.01 -2.05
CA LEU A 863 -23.30 4.27 -2.44
C LEU A 863 -24.27 5.18 -3.17
N ASP A 864 -25.05 4.67 -4.14
CA ASP A 864 -26.07 5.44 -4.85
C ASP A 864 -27.06 6.10 -3.86
N ALA A 865 -27.45 5.38 -2.81
CA ALA A 865 -28.30 5.92 -1.75
C ALA A 865 -27.60 7.00 -0.91
N MET A 866 -26.32 6.81 -0.57
CA MET A 866 -25.54 7.78 0.21
C MET A 866 -25.34 9.10 -0.54
N LEU A 867 -24.94 9.03 -1.80
CA LEU A 867 -24.69 10.21 -2.63
C LEU A 867 -25.96 11.02 -2.86
N LEU A 868 -27.06 10.33 -3.19
CA LEU A 868 -28.34 11.00 -3.40
C LEU A 868 -28.86 11.63 -2.09
N CYS A 869 -28.66 10.95 -0.96
CA CYS A 869 -28.98 11.51 0.35
C CYS A 869 -28.18 12.78 0.66
N ASP A 870 -26.90 12.80 0.31
CA ASP A 870 -26.04 13.97 0.49
C ASP A 870 -26.47 15.14 -0.39
N VAL A 871 -26.75 14.92 -1.68
CA VAL A 871 -27.30 15.94 -2.60
C VAL A 871 -28.58 16.55 -2.05
N LEU A 872 -29.54 15.70 -1.66
CA LEU A 872 -30.82 16.16 -1.12
C LEU A 872 -30.61 16.95 0.18
N THR A 873 -29.67 16.53 1.02
CA THR A 873 -29.32 17.25 2.26
C THR A 873 -28.68 18.60 2.00
N LYS A 874 -27.75 18.69 1.05
CA LYS A 874 -27.12 19.95 0.66
C LYS A 874 -28.15 20.90 0.06
N HIS A 875 -29.06 20.39 -0.76
CA HIS A 875 -30.16 21.17 -1.32
C HIS A 875 -31.09 21.73 -0.24
N THR A 876 -31.60 20.88 0.67
CA THR A 876 -32.48 21.32 1.77
C THR A 876 -31.80 22.34 2.69
N ARG A 877 -30.46 22.33 2.76
CA ARG A 877 -29.65 23.30 3.53
C ARG A 877 -29.25 24.55 2.73
N GLY A 878 -29.73 24.72 1.51
CA GLY A 878 -29.41 25.86 0.64
C GLY A 878 -27.97 25.92 0.17
N LYS A 879 -27.26 24.78 0.16
CA LYS A 879 -25.84 24.71 -0.22
C LYS A 879 -25.62 24.45 -1.71
N ILE A 880 -26.56 23.79 -2.39
CA ILE A 880 -26.46 23.45 -3.82
C ILE A 880 -27.84 23.60 -4.50
N ASP A 881 -27.84 23.98 -5.77
CA ASP A 881 -29.03 23.88 -6.62
C ASP A 881 -29.39 22.40 -6.87
N ILE A 882 -30.68 22.06 -6.84
CA ILE A 882 -31.08 20.64 -6.97
C ILE A 882 -30.78 20.08 -8.36
N THR A 883 -30.91 20.89 -9.41
CA THR A 883 -30.61 20.46 -10.78
C THR A 883 -29.13 20.16 -10.90
N GLU A 884 -28.28 21.08 -10.44
CA GLU A 884 -26.82 20.90 -10.42
C GLU A 884 -26.41 19.66 -9.60
N GLY A 885 -26.97 19.49 -8.40
CA GLY A 885 -26.65 18.35 -7.53
C GLY A 885 -27.04 17.01 -8.15
N ILE A 886 -28.18 16.92 -8.84
CA ILE A 886 -28.62 15.71 -9.51
C ILE A 886 -27.81 15.44 -10.79
N GLU A 887 -27.42 16.46 -11.54
CA GLU A 887 -26.53 16.29 -12.68
C GLU A 887 -25.17 15.72 -12.25
N LYS A 888 -24.60 16.23 -11.15
CA LYS A 888 -23.37 15.70 -10.53
C LYS A 888 -23.55 14.25 -10.07
N TYR A 889 -24.68 13.94 -9.41
CA TYR A 889 -25.04 12.57 -9.00
C TYR A 889 -25.08 11.59 -10.15
N GLU A 890 -25.81 11.93 -11.20
CA GLU A 890 -25.95 11.04 -12.34
C GLU A 890 -24.65 10.92 -13.15
N ALA A 891 -23.84 11.98 -13.19
CA ALA A 891 -22.51 11.93 -13.81
C ALA A 891 -21.60 10.93 -13.08
N GLU A 892 -21.60 10.94 -11.75
CA GLU A 892 -20.88 9.96 -10.93
C GLU A 892 -21.37 8.54 -11.21
N ILE A 893 -22.68 8.30 -11.12
CA ILE A 893 -23.28 6.98 -11.38
C ILE A 893 -22.88 6.49 -12.77
N ARG A 894 -22.97 7.34 -13.79
CA ARG A 894 -22.57 6.99 -15.16
C ARG A 894 -21.09 6.63 -15.20
N ALA A 895 -20.20 7.49 -14.70
CA ALA A 895 -18.76 7.26 -14.73
C ALA A 895 -18.37 5.94 -14.06
N ARG A 896 -18.92 5.68 -12.87
CA ARG A 896 -18.65 4.44 -12.11
C ARG A 896 -19.24 3.20 -12.77
N ARG A 897 -20.51 3.24 -13.20
CA ARG A 897 -21.19 2.08 -13.81
C ARG A 897 -20.69 1.79 -15.23
N MET A 898 -20.14 2.77 -15.94
CA MET A 898 -19.42 2.58 -17.21
C MET A 898 -18.20 1.66 -17.07
N VAL A 899 -17.63 1.54 -15.87
CA VAL A 899 -16.51 0.64 -15.58
C VAL A 899 -17.00 -0.64 -14.89
N ALA A 900 -17.76 -0.50 -13.79
CA ALA A 900 -18.13 -1.63 -12.95
C ALA A 900 -19.08 -2.63 -13.66
N THR A 901 -20.04 -2.15 -14.46
CA THR A 901 -21.00 -3.03 -15.13
C THR A 901 -20.34 -3.90 -16.20
N PRO A 902 -19.51 -3.36 -17.13
CA PRO A 902 -18.74 -4.20 -18.05
C PRO A 902 -17.79 -5.19 -17.37
N LEU A 903 -17.11 -4.81 -16.29
CA LEU A 903 -16.25 -5.73 -15.54
C LEU A 903 -17.03 -6.89 -14.92
N SER A 904 -18.23 -6.62 -14.39
CA SER A 904 -19.13 -7.66 -13.89
C SER A 904 -19.56 -8.61 -15.01
N ARG A 905 -19.94 -8.08 -16.19
CA ARG A 905 -20.25 -8.90 -17.36
C ARG A 905 -19.04 -9.74 -17.80
N GLN A 906 -17.85 -9.15 -17.84
CA GLN A 906 -16.64 -9.86 -18.25
C GLN A 906 -16.29 -10.98 -17.25
N ALA A 907 -16.46 -10.75 -15.94
CA ALA A 907 -16.29 -11.80 -14.93
C ALA A 907 -17.24 -12.97 -15.16
N ALA A 908 -18.48 -12.70 -15.57
CA ALA A 908 -19.43 -13.73 -15.94
C ALA A 908 -18.93 -14.53 -17.16
N ILE A 909 -18.43 -13.86 -18.20
CA ILE A 909 -17.88 -14.53 -19.40
C ILE A 909 -16.65 -15.37 -19.03
N ASP A 910 -15.73 -14.81 -18.24
CA ASP A 910 -14.47 -15.45 -17.86
C ASP A 910 -14.67 -16.70 -17.01
N ALA A 911 -15.68 -16.69 -16.14
CA ALA A 911 -16.07 -17.87 -15.36
C ALA A 911 -16.47 -19.08 -16.24
N HIS A 912 -16.74 -18.85 -17.53
CA HIS A 912 -17.15 -19.87 -18.48
C HIS A 912 -16.18 -19.97 -19.68
N LEU A 913 -14.93 -19.51 -19.55
CA LEU A 913 -13.92 -19.68 -20.60
C LEU A 913 -13.38 -21.13 -20.65
N PRO A 914 -13.12 -21.66 -21.86
CA PRO A 914 -12.51 -22.97 -22.01
C PRO A 914 -11.07 -22.95 -21.48
N GLY A 915 -10.71 -23.93 -20.65
CA GLY A 915 -9.36 -24.02 -20.05
C GLY A 915 -9.14 -23.15 -18.81
N GLY A 916 -10.17 -22.43 -18.35
CA GLY A 916 -10.10 -21.53 -17.19
C GLY A 916 -10.03 -20.06 -17.58
N PHE A 917 -9.84 -19.19 -16.58
CA PHE A 917 -9.79 -17.73 -16.75
C PHE A 917 -8.33 -17.24 -16.67
N PRO A 918 -7.99 -16.12 -17.35
CA PRO A 918 -6.64 -15.57 -17.32
C PRO A 918 -6.34 -14.88 -15.96
N PRO A 919 -5.07 -14.71 -15.56
CA PRO A 919 -4.70 -14.13 -14.26
C PRO A 919 -5.22 -12.70 -14.02
N ASP A 920 -5.47 -11.94 -15.09
CA ASP A 920 -6.02 -10.58 -15.09
C ASP A 920 -7.56 -10.53 -15.18
N SER A 921 -8.22 -11.69 -15.13
CA SER A 921 -9.68 -11.79 -15.22
C SER A 921 -10.39 -10.93 -14.17
N PRO A 922 -11.43 -10.16 -14.55
CA PRO A 922 -12.35 -9.50 -13.62
C PRO A 922 -13.04 -10.44 -12.63
N LEU A 923 -13.00 -11.75 -12.81
CA LEU A 923 -13.51 -12.68 -11.80
C LEU A 923 -12.67 -12.59 -10.50
N VAL A 924 -11.36 -12.41 -10.64
CA VAL A 924 -10.36 -12.54 -9.56
C VAL A 924 -9.58 -11.26 -9.26
N THR A 925 -9.61 -10.27 -10.14
CA THR A 925 -8.99 -8.96 -9.88
C THR A 925 -9.79 -8.14 -8.87
N GLN A 926 -9.11 -7.14 -8.30
CA GLN A 926 -9.65 -6.26 -7.27
C GLN A 926 -11.02 -5.69 -7.68
N ARG A 927 -11.91 -5.63 -6.69
CA ARG A 927 -13.24 -5.03 -6.83
C ARG A 927 -13.13 -3.56 -7.21
N ALA A 928 -14.03 -3.07 -8.05
CA ALA A 928 -14.08 -1.68 -8.49
C ALA A 928 -14.70 -0.86 -7.35
N ALA A 929 -13.98 -0.77 -6.25
CA ALA A 929 -14.34 0.00 -5.08
C ALA A 929 -14.04 1.48 -5.38
N PRO A 930 -15.06 2.34 -5.51
CA PRO A 930 -14.82 3.76 -5.55
C PRO A 930 -14.27 4.21 -4.20
N ASP A 931 -13.39 5.21 -4.21
CA ASP A 931 -13.01 5.88 -2.97
C ASP A 931 -14.24 6.64 -2.45
N ILE A 932 -14.88 6.09 -1.42
CA ILE A 932 -16.17 6.53 -0.88
C ILE A 932 -16.09 7.98 -0.40
N ALA A 933 -14.93 8.41 0.11
CA ALA A 933 -14.70 9.79 0.53
C ALA A 933 -14.68 10.74 -0.68
N SER A 934 -14.04 10.32 -1.79
CA SER A 934 -13.95 11.10 -3.04
C SER A 934 -15.25 11.15 -3.86
N THR A 935 -16.25 10.31 -3.54
CA THR A 935 -17.47 10.17 -4.36
C THR A 935 -18.59 11.10 -3.89
N VAL A 936 -18.47 11.70 -2.70
CA VAL A 936 -19.48 12.58 -2.09
C VAL A 936 -19.72 13.81 -2.97
N ILE A 937 -20.99 14.16 -3.23
CA ILE A 937 -21.33 15.17 -4.24
C ILE A 937 -21.27 16.56 -3.63
N GLU A 938 -20.19 17.25 -3.90
CA GLU A 938 -19.81 18.54 -3.32
C GLU A 938 -20.74 19.67 -3.78
N ALA A 939 -21.00 20.59 -2.84
CA ALA A 939 -21.90 21.72 -3.05
C ALA A 939 -21.40 22.61 -4.19
#